data_AF-A0AA87U7V6-F1
#
_entry.id   AF-A0AA87U7V6-F1
#
_cell.length_a   1.000
_cell.length_b   1.000
_cell.length_c   1.000
_cell.angle_alpha   90.00
_cell.angle_beta   90.00
_cell.angle_gamma   90.00
#
_symmetry.space_group_name_H-M   'P 1'
#
loop_
_entity.id
_entity.type
_entity.pdbx_description
1 polymer ?
#
loop_
_entity_poly.entity_id
_entity_poly.type
_entity_poly.pdbx_seq_one_letter_code
_entity_poly.pdbx_strand_id
1 'polypeptide(L)'
;MQNGDVLSRLRYRLFPDHIVGEILSKSWIDTAIPAIFLVLVLSVYSVILPGFMSMGNLLDISRQLGEISFIVLGLMIVMMAGGIDLSVGSTMALTNFVALALMNMFHWPLYAVIPTVMLVGCLVGLINGVLIGYLRLRAFLTTLAMLIIIRAIVDTLGLAYGRKIGLAFADSAAWDFMGIGFVLGIPVNFAASLVFALIVHIVMTRMRFGWHVLSVGGSRRSAHNAGISVRRTVCMTYVISGFMTSIAGLFYASRLTSVGSDVGVGTEITALTAAVLGGISLGGGRGSVAKALLGTIVVVLLTNGLLRLQLPTGSNSLVLGAVMLLAVGIDVKWVKNRYKLLSRVYVSPTYGILPPMEYKVPGPGSPYQVNDALYRSEPIGLDVVDGAEDIAFDEDDNLYTGSRHGDILRFFAPDYQRHEVYVHIGGQPLAVHMSGDGELHSCVGGMGLYKVTKNREVVKLSDETNRSWFSVIDDSRMRLADDMDFAPDGKIYFSEATIRYDMHDWTVDALEMRGNGRLICYDPKDGSSRTVLPKRGFPNGVCMTGDGESLLFAESWLCRINRYWFAGPKKGTVEIVTDTLPGYPDNIRRSSDGCFWIALVGMRTPALDLACRMPGFRKRMAQRIPFDEWLHPNINTGCVVKIDLDGTVTGALWDTTGEKHPMITSMREHKGHLYLGGIYNNRLGRIPLPNANSNFVDRDFYKAGHQ
;
A
#
# COMPACT_ATOMS: atom_id res chain seq x y z
N MET A 1 -0.22 35.87 21.77
CA MET A 1 0.03 34.49 21.27
C MET A 1 1.07 33.87 22.19
N GLN A 2 0.74 32.78 22.90
CA GLN A 2 1.59 32.17 23.93
C GLN A 2 2.60 31.16 23.32
N ASN A 3 3.78 31.04 23.91
CA ASN A 3 4.88 30.14 23.51
C ASN A 3 4.49 28.66 23.30
N GLY A 4 3.37 28.20 23.88
CA GLY A 4 2.82 26.86 23.66
C GLY A 4 2.33 26.61 22.22
N ASP A 5 1.95 27.66 21.47
CA ASP A 5 1.42 27.55 20.11
C ASP A 5 2.55 27.42 19.04
N VAL A 6 3.79 27.79 19.39
CA VAL A 6 4.93 27.65 18.45
C VAL A 6 5.43 26.21 18.41
N LEU A 7 5.56 25.57 19.58
CA LEU A 7 5.97 24.17 19.71
C LEU A 7 4.95 23.21 19.07
N SER A 8 3.65 23.47 19.25
CA SER A 8 2.59 22.68 18.61
C SER A 8 2.64 22.82 17.08
N ARG A 9 2.79 24.04 16.55
CA ARG A 9 2.94 24.29 15.10
C ARG A 9 4.16 23.59 14.52
N LEU A 10 5.31 23.69 15.18
CA LEU A 10 6.53 23.01 14.77
C LEU A 10 6.34 21.49 14.75
N ARG A 11 5.68 20.91 15.76
CA ARG A 11 5.38 19.47 15.81
C ARG A 11 4.61 19.01 14.57
N TYR A 12 3.45 19.61 14.27
CA TYR A 12 2.60 19.17 13.15
C TYR A 12 3.26 19.39 11.77
N ARG A 13 4.11 20.42 11.67
CA ARG A 13 4.86 20.69 10.44
C ARG A 13 6.02 19.72 10.23
N LEU A 14 6.83 19.49 11.26
CA LEU A 14 8.08 18.71 11.18
C LEU A 14 7.89 17.21 11.32
N PHE A 15 6.89 16.76 12.09
CA PHE A 15 6.61 15.34 12.33
C PHE A 15 5.28 14.97 11.68
N PRO A 16 5.31 14.42 10.46
CA PRO A 16 4.09 13.96 9.81
C PRO A 16 3.63 12.66 10.48
N ASP A 17 2.47 12.70 11.13
CA ASP A 17 1.86 11.50 11.72
C ASP A 17 1.63 10.41 10.64
N HIS A 18 1.48 10.80 9.37
CA HIS A 18 1.27 9.86 8.27
C HIS A 18 2.43 8.88 8.10
N ILE A 19 3.69 9.24 8.41
CA ILE A 19 4.84 8.33 8.27
C ILE A 19 4.64 7.07 9.10
N VAL A 20 4.05 7.19 10.29
CA VAL A 20 3.72 6.04 11.13
C VAL A 20 2.67 5.18 10.44
N GLY A 21 1.64 5.79 9.84
CA GLY A 21 0.65 5.09 9.04
C GLY A 21 1.26 4.37 7.82
N GLU A 22 2.17 5.03 7.12
CA GLU A 22 2.91 4.48 5.97
C GLU A 22 3.77 3.29 6.38
N ILE A 23 4.51 3.39 7.48
CA ILE A 23 5.33 2.29 8.02
C ILE A 23 4.44 1.11 8.43
N LEU A 24 3.36 1.36 9.18
CA LEU A 24 2.38 0.35 9.59
C LEU A 24 1.65 -0.31 8.40
N SER A 25 1.56 0.38 7.27
CA SER A 25 0.95 -0.16 6.06
C SER A 25 1.83 -1.25 5.40
N LYS A 26 3.16 -1.22 5.63
CA LYS A 26 4.09 -2.17 5.02
C LYS A 26 3.92 -3.58 5.59
N SER A 27 4.01 -4.58 4.73
CA SER A 27 3.87 -5.99 5.11
C SER A 27 4.99 -6.51 6.01
N TRP A 28 6.19 -5.91 5.95
CA TRP A 28 7.32 -6.29 6.81
C TRP A 28 7.13 -5.89 8.27
N ILE A 29 6.25 -4.94 8.59
CA ILE A 29 5.99 -4.52 9.98
C ILE A 29 5.57 -5.70 10.86
N ASP A 30 4.89 -6.70 10.27
CA ASP A 30 4.45 -7.90 10.98
C ASP A 30 5.64 -8.73 11.52
N THR A 31 6.85 -8.55 10.98
CA THR A 31 8.09 -9.20 11.47
C THR A 31 8.85 -8.37 12.49
N ALA A 32 8.48 -7.10 12.69
CA ALA A 32 9.16 -6.22 13.63
C ALA A 32 8.95 -6.67 15.09
N ILE A 33 7.72 -7.08 15.43
CA ILE A 33 7.39 -7.50 16.81
C ILE A 33 8.23 -8.71 17.26
N PRO A 34 8.28 -9.83 16.49
CA PRO A 34 9.10 -10.97 16.90
C PRO A 34 10.60 -10.70 16.85
N ALA A 35 11.06 -9.82 15.95
CA ALA A 35 12.47 -9.42 15.88
C ALA A 35 12.90 -8.58 17.09
N ILE A 36 12.09 -7.61 17.51
CA ILE A 36 12.34 -6.82 18.73
C ILE A 36 12.36 -7.74 19.95
N PHE A 37 11.42 -8.69 20.02
CA PHE A 37 11.38 -9.66 21.10
C PHE A 37 12.61 -10.59 21.10
N LEU A 38 13.10 -11.02 19.93
CA LEU A 38 14.37 -11.75 19.81
C LEU A 38 15.55 -10.96 20.37
N VAL A 39 15.69 -9.70 19.98
CA VAL A 39 16.76 -8.81 20.48
C VAL A 39 16.68 -8.66 21.99
N LEU A 40 15.47 -8.52 22.54
CA LEU A 40 15.25 -8.45 23.98
C LEU A 40 15.72 -9.74 24.67
N VAL A 41 15.30 -10.91 24.19
CA VAL A 41 15.68 -12.22 24.76
C VAL A 41 17.20 -12.41 24.73
N LEU A 42 17.84 -12.13 23.59
CA LEU A 42 19.29 -12.21 23.44
C LEU A 42 20.02 -11.27 24.40
N SER A 43 19.54 -10.03 24.54
CA SER A 43 20.17 -9.04 25.41
C SER A 43 20.08 -9.45 26.87
N VAL A 44 18.90 -9.91 27.32
CA VAL A 44 18.67 -10.35 28.69
C VAL A 44 19.50 -11.58 29.03
N TYR A 45 19.48 -12.63 28.20
CA TYR A 45 20.25 -13.85 28.49
C TYR A 45 21.75 -13.66 28.37
N SER A 46 22.25 -12.80 27.48
CA SER A 46 23.68 -12.50 27.40
C SER A 46 24.20 -11.84 28.68
N VAL A 47 23.36 -11.11 29.41
CA VAL A 47 23.72 -10.47 30.68
C VAL A 47 23.59 -11.44 31.86
N ILE A 48 22.53 -12.24 31.90
CA ILE A 48 22.21 -13.11 33.05
C ILE A 48 23.02 -14.42 33.02
N LEU A 49 23.32 -14.96 31.85
CA LEU A 49 23.92 -16.29 31.67
C LEU A 49 25.34 -16.18 31.09
N PRO A 50 26.39 -16.33 31.92
CA PRO A 50 27.77 -16.35 31.44
C PRO A 50 27.98 -17.41 30.35
N GLY A 51 28.64 -17.04 29.25
CA GLY A 51 28.92 -17.96 28.15
C GLY A 51 27.69 -18.39 27.35
N PHE A 52 26.54 -17.71 27.48
CA PHE A 52 25.36 -17.98 26.64
C PHE A 52 25.67 -17.82 25.14
N MET A 53 26.47 -16.82 24.78
CA MET A 53 26.91 -16.61 23.39
C MET A 53 28.24 -17.31 23.06
N SER A 54 28.66 -18.31 23.86
CA SER A 54 29.85 -19.10 23.55
C SER A 54 29.63 -19.96 22.30
N MET A 55 30.70 -20.21 21.54
CA MET A 55 30.63 -20.99 20.30
C MET A 55 30.04 -22.39 20.54
N GLY A 56 30.42 -23.06 21.65
CA GLY A 56 29.86 -24.37 22.01
C GLY A 56 28.34 -24.33 22.19
N ASN A 57 27.83 -23.34 22.94
CA ASN A 57 26.39 -23.20 23.13
C ASN A 57 25.65 -22.83 21.84
N LEU A 58 26.24 -21.98 21.00
CA LEU A 58 25.64 -21.62 19.71
C LEU A 58 25.54 -22.85 18.79
N LEU A 59 26.54 -23.74 18.81
CA LEU A 59 26.49 -25.00 18.07
C LEU A 59 25.40 -25.93 18.62
N ASP A 60 25.28 -26.08 19.94
CA ASP A 60 24.22 -26.90 20.56
C ASP A 60 22.81 -26.36 20.27
N ILE A 61 22.63 -25.03 20.37
CA ILE A 61 21.40 -24.35 20.00
C ILE A 61 21.09 -24.55 18.52
N SER A 62 22.09 -24.43 17.64
CA SER A 62 21.88 -24.60 16.20
C SER A 62 21.42 -26.02 15.85
N ARG A 63 21.88 -27.05 16.58
CA ARG A 63 21.41 -28.43 16.41
C ARG A 63 19.91 -28.56 16.74
N GLN A 64 19.51 -28.08 17.91
CA GLN A 64 18.10 -28.10 18.33
C GLN A 64 17.22 -27.25 17.40
N LEU A 65 17.75 -26.10 16.96
CA LEU A 65 17.10 -25.23 15.99
C LEU A 65 16.87 -25.96 14.66
N GLY A 66 17.85 -26.73 14.18
CA GLY A 66 17.73 -27.57 12.98
C GLY A 66 16.55 -28.54 13.06
N GLU A 67 16.47 -29.30 14.15
CA GLU A 67 15.40 -30.29 14.39
C GLU A 67 14.01 -29.64 14.47
N ILE A 68 13.87 -28.59 15.29
CA ILE A 68 12.57 -27.94 15.50
C ILE A 68 12.13 -27.16 14.26
N SER A 69 13.07 -26.60 13.48
CA SER A 69 12.74 -25.85 12.25
C SER A 69 11.96 -26.70 11.25
N PHE A 70 12.28 -27.98 11.08
CA PHE A 70 11.51 -28.85 10.18
C PHE A 70 10.05 -28.95 10.60
N ILE A 71 9.82 -29.20 11.90
CA ILE A 71 8.47 -29.32 12.46
C ILE A 71 7.70 -28.00 12.29
N VAL A 72 8.34 -26.87 12.60
CA VAL A 72 7.71 -25.55 12.49
C VAL A 72 7.42 -25.20 11.03
N LEU A 73 8.28 -25.55 10.07
CA LEU A 73 8.02 -25.36 8.64
C LEU A 73 6.83 -26.21 8.15
N GLY A 74 6.72 -27.45 8.62
CA GLY A 74 5.56 -28.31 8.34
C GLY A 74 4.26 -27.73 8.92
N LEU A 75 4.30 -27.35 10.20
CA LEU A 75 3.18 -26.76 10.91
C LEU A 75 2.77 -25.41 10.32
N MET A 76 3.73 -24.59 9.88
CA MET A 76 3.50 -23.33 9.18
C MET A 76 2.60 -23.55 7.95
N ILE A 77 2.89 -24.55 7.12
CA ILE A 77 2.11 -24.84 5.91
C ILE A 77 0.67 -25.23 6.27
N VAL A 78 0.49 -26.03 7.33
CA VAL A 78 -0.85 -26.40 7.84
C VAL A 78 -1.61 -25.17 8.36
N MET A 79 -0.95 -24.34 9.16
CA MET A 79 -1.54 -23.10 9.71
C MET A 79 -1.92 -22.11 8.61
N MET A 80 -1.08 -21.96 7.58
CA MET A 80 -1.37 -21.10 6.44
C MET A 80 -2.62 -21.55 5.66
N ALA A 81 -2.96 -22.85 5.65
CA ALA A 81 -4.22 -23.35 5.09
C ALA A 81 -5.44 -23.22 6.04
N GLY A 82 -5.25 -22.66 7.24
CA GLY A 82 -6.27 -22.55 8.28
C GLY A 82 -6.52 -23.85 9.04
N GLY A 83 -5.51 -24.71 9.16
CA GLY A 83 -5.52 -25.93 9.99
C GLY A 83 -4.58 -25.82 11.19
N ILE A 84 -4.60 -26.84 12.05
CA ILE A 84 -3.61 -27.05 13.12
C ILE A 84 -3.23 -28.53 13.09
N ASP A 85 -1.95 -28.84 13.32
CA ASP A 85 -1.45 -30.21 13.47
C ASP A 85 -0.77 -30.39 14.82
N LEU A 86 -1.52 -30.90 15.79
CA LEU A 86 -0.96 -31.24 17.10
C LEU A 86 -0.22 -32.58 17.09
N SER A 87 -0.45 -33.45 16.10
CA SER A 87 0.14 -34.79 16.09
C SER A 87 1.65 -34.82 15.86
N VAL A 88 2.26 -33.68 15.53
CA VAL A 88 3.69 -33.55 15.21
C VAL A 88 4.61 -34.07 16.31
N GLY A 89 4.33 -33.84 17.59
CA GLY A 89 5.19 -34.35 18.68
C GLY A 89 5.21 -35.88 18.75
N SER A 90 4.03 -36.51 18.70
CA SER A 90 3.91 -37.97 18.65
C SER A 90 4.44 -38.58 17.34
N THR A 91 4.33 -37.87 16.22
CA THR A 91 4.85 -38.30 14.92
C THR A 91 6.37 -38.28 14.90
N MET A 92 6.99 -37.27 15.53
CA MET A 92 8.43 -37.24 15.74
C MET A 92 8.90 -38.43 16.60
N ALA A 93 8.16 -38.74 17.67
CA ALA A 93 8.47 -39.89 18.53
C ALA A 93 8.37 -41.23 17.76
N LEU A 94 7.33 -41.40 16.94
CA LEU A 94 7.15 -42.59 16.10
C LEU A 94 8.26 -42.73 15.06
N THR A 95 8.59 -41.65 14.36
CA THR A 95 9.62 -41.68 13.31
C THR A 95 11.02 -41.87 13.90
N ASN A 96 11.30 -41.30 15.08
CA ASN A 96 12.49 -41.61 15.87
C ASN A 96 12.56 -43.11 16.24
N PHE A 97 11.47 -43.67 16.80
CA PHE A 97 11.39 -45.08 17.14
C PHE A 97 11.66 -45.97 15.93
N VAL A 98 11.00 -45.71 14.80
CA VAL A 98 11.14 -46.50 13.57
C VAL A 98 12.56 -46.40 13.02
N ALA A 99 13.15 -45.20 13.00
CA ALA A 99 14.52 -45.02 12.53
C ALA A 99 15.51 -45.87 13.34
N LEU A 100 15.43 -45.83 14.68
CA LEU A 100 16.30 -46.60 15.55
C LEU A 100 16.01 -48.10 15.52
N ALA A 101 14.75 -48.51 15.38
CA ALA A 101 14.40 -49.92 15.21
C ALA A 101 15.01 -50.49 13.93
N LEU A 102 14.91 -49.77 12.80
CA LEU A 102 15.48 -50.22 11.53
C LEU A 102 17.01 -50.25 11.55
N MET A 103 17.65 -49.23 12.13
CA MET A 103 19.11 -49.15 12.20
C MET A 103 19.71 -50.11 13.24
N ASN A 104 19.24 -50.07 14.49
CA ASN A 104 19.91 -50.74 15.60
C ASN A 104 19.43 -52.19 15.79
N MET A 105 18.18 -52.50 15.46
CA MET A 105 17.61 -53.85 15.68
C MET A 105 17.56 -54.69 14.40
N PHE A 106 17.14 -54.11 13.28
CA PHE A 106 17.04 -54.82 12.00
C PHE A 106 18.28 -54.66 11.11
N HIS A 107 19.23 -53.79 11.48
CA HIS A 107 20.47 -53.53 10.75
C HIS A 107 20.26 -53.17 9.28
N TRP A 108 19.20 -52.42 8.99
CA TRP A 108 18.93 -51.93 7.64
C TRP A 108 19.98 -50.89 7.22
N PRO A 109 20.36 -50.85 5.94
CA PRO A 109 21.26 -49.84 5.43
C PRO A 109 20.58 -48.46 5.39
N LEU A 110 21.35 -47.40 5.63
CA LEU A 110 20.84 -46.02 5.76
C LEU A 110 19.97 -45.56 4.58
N TYR A 111 20.36 -45.91 3.35
CA TYR A 111 19.62 -45.54 2.14
C TYR A 111 18.20 -46.11 2.09
N ALA A 112 17.92 -47.21 2.81
CA ALA A 112 16.59 -47.80 2.94
C ALA A 112 15.82 -47.21 4.14
N VAL A 113 16.53 -46.84 5.21
CA VAL A 113 15.93 -46.27 6.43
C VAL A 113 15.33 -44.89 6.17
N ILE A 114 16.08 -43.98 5.54
CA ILE A 114 15.63 -42.60 5.28
C ILE A 114 14.26 -42.55 4.57
N PRO A 115 14.08 -43.15 3.38
CA PRO A 115 12.78 -43.09 2.68
C PRO A 115 11.68 -43.81 3.46
N THR A 116 11.99 -44.90 4.18
CA THR A 116 10.99 -45.64 4.96
C THR A 116 10.44 -44.80 6.12
N VAL A 117 11.32 -44.12 6.87
CA VAL A 117 10.93 -43.22 7.97
C VAL A 117 10.11 -42.05 7.43
N MET A 118 10.51 -41.49 6.28
CA MET A 118 9.75 -40.43 5.61
C MET A 118 8.35 -40.89 5.20
N LEU A 119 8.22 -42.10 4.66
CA LEU A 119 6.93 -42.68 4.29
C LEU A 119 6.01 -42.87 5.50
N VAL A 120 6.55 -43.27 6.66
CA VAL A 120 5.78 -43.37 7.91
C VAL A 120 5.23 -42.00 8.34
N GLY A 121 6.06 -40.95 8.28
CA GLY A 121 5.59 -39.58 8.54
C GLY A 121 4.53 -39.11 7.56
N CYS A 122 4.75 -39.35 6.25
CA CYS A 122 3.76 -39.07 5.22
C CYS A 122 2.45 -39.81 5.43
N LEU A 123 2.48 -41.07 5.91
CA LEU A 123 1.29 -41.86 6.18
C LEU A 123 0.46 -41.28 7.32
N VAL A 124 1.09 -40.88 8.42
CA VAL A 124 0.41 -40.17 9.51
C VAL A 124 -0.21 -38.87 9.00
N GLY A 125 0.57 -38.09 8.25
CA GLY A 125 0.09 -36.86 7.61
C GLY A 125 -1.06 -37.09 6.63
N LEU A 126 -1.04 -38.20 5.89
CA LEU A 126 -2.10 -38.61 4.97
C LEU A 126 -3.38 -38.96 5.71
N ILE A 127 -3.30 -39.72 6.80
CA ILE A 127 -4.45 -40.04 7.65
C ILE A 127 -5.10 -38.74 8.14
N ASN A 128 -4.33 -37.85 8.76
CA ASN A 128 -4.81 -36.54 9.18
C ASN A 128 -5.41 -35.74 8.00
N GLY A 129 -4.71 -35.70 6.87
CA GLY A 129 -5.11 -34.97 5.68
C GLY A 129 -6.41 -35.48 5.06
N VAL A 130 -6.65 -36.80 5.08
CA VAL A 130 -7.90 -37.41 4.60
C VAL A 130 -9.04 -37.10 5.55
N LEU A 131 -8.83 -37.29 6.86
CA LEU A 131 -9.83 -36.99 7.89
C LEU A 131 -10.26 -35.52 7.86
N ILE A 132 -9.32 -34.60 7.67
CA ILE A 132 -9.58 -33.15 7.74
C ILE A 132 -9.98 -32.60 6.37
N GLY A 133 -9.28 -32.98 5.31
CA GLY A 133 -9.49 -32.46 3.96
C GLY A 133 -10.71 -33.06 3.25
N TYR A 134 -10.93 -34.38 3.37
CA TYR A 134 -12.00 -35.08 2.67
C TYR A 134 -13.22 -35.32 3.56
N LEU A 135 -13.02 -35.84 4.77
CA LEU A 135 -14.12 -36.06 5.72
C LEU A 135 -14.55 -34.80 6.48
N ARG A 136 -13.81 -33.69 6.30
CA ARG A 136 -14.14 -32.37 6.87
C ARG A 136 -14.25 -32.37 8.40
N LEU A 137 -13.49 -33.23 9.07
CA LEU A 137 -13.39 -33.23 10.52
C LEU A 137 -12.69 -31.95 11.02
N ARG A 138 -12.95 -31.59 12.28
CA ARG A 138 -12.32 -30.42 12.91
C ARG A 138 -10.86 -30.70 13.22
N ALA A 139 -9.96 -29.99 12.53
CA ALA A 139 -8.50 -30.18 12.59
C ALA A 139 -7.92 -30.31 14.00
N PHE A 140 -8.30 -29.43 14.91
CA PHE A 140 -7.81 -29.46 16.30
C PHE A 140 -8.13 -30.78 17.00
N LEU A 141 -9.40 -31.20 16.99
CA LEU A 141 -9.84 -32.44 17.64
C LEU A 141 -9.24 -33.67 16.96
N THR A 142 -9.19 -33.68 15.63
CA THR A 142 -8.64 -34.81 14.87
C THR A 142 -7.16 -35.03 15.16
N THR A 143 -6.36 -33.97 15.13
CA THR A 143 -4.92 -34.09 15.35
C THR A 143 -4.55 -34.28 16.83
N LEU A 144 -5.38 -33.81 17.76
CA LEU A 144 -5.27 -34.17 19.17
C LEU A 144 -5.53 -35.66 19.41
N ALA A 145 -6.58 -36.21 18.80
CA ALA A 145 -6.87 -37.64 18.88
C ALA A 145 -5.72 -38.48 18.27
N MET A 146 -5.21 -38.06 17.11
CA MET A 146 -4.06 -38.71 16.48
C MET A 146 -2.79 -38.60 17.32
N LEU A 147 -2.56 -37.48 18.00
CA LEU A 147 -1.46 -37.35 18.98
C LEU A 147 -1.55 -38.46 20.03
N ILE A 148 -2.73 -38.64 20.65
CA ILE A 148 -2.94 -39.62 21.73
C ILE A 148 -2.74 -41.04 21.21
N ILE A 149 -3.32 -41.38 20.05
CA ILE A 149 -3.23 -42.71 19.45
C ILE A 149 -1.77 -43.05 19.12
N ILE A 150 -1.06 -42.15 18.43
CA ILE A 150 0.33 -42.38 18.04
C ILE A 150 1.22 -42.47 19.28
N ARG A 151 1.03 -41.58 20.26
CA ARG A 151 1.77 -41.63 21.52
C ARG A 151 1.59 -42.98 22.21
N ALA A 152 0.36 -43.47 22.35
CA ALA A 152 0.08 -44.77 22.95
C ALA A 152 0.75 -45.94 22.19
N ILE A 153 0.77 -45.88 20.85
CA ILE A 153 1.47 -46.87 20.02
C ILE A 153 2.98 -46.83 20.31
N VAL A 154 3.59 -45.64 20.31
CA VAL A 154 5.03 -45.47 20.57
C VAL A 154 5.40 -45.95 21.97
N ASP A 155 4.62 -45.60 22.99
CA ASP A 155 4.89 -46.01 24.37
C ASP A 155 4.78 -47.54 24.52
N THR A 156 3.78 -48.16 23.87
CA THR A 156 3.62 -49.63 23.85
C THR A 156 4.79 -50.32 23.18
N LEU A 157 5.23 -49.81 22.02
CA LEU A 157 6.38 -50.34 21.29
C LEU A 157 7.69 -50.09 22.06
N GLY A 158 7.82 -48.95 22.73
CA GLY A 158 8.94 -48.58 23.59
C GLY A 158 9.11 -49.54 24.75
N LEU A 159 8.02 -49.93 25.41
CA LEU A 159 8.03 -50.95 26.47
C LEU A 159 8.49 -52.32 25.95
N ALA A 160 8.05 -52.71 24.76
CA ALA A 160 8.37 -54.02 24.17
C ALA A 160 9.79 -54.12 23.61
N TYR A 161 10.28 -53.06 22.96
CA TYR A 161 11.52 -53.09 22.16
C TYR A 161 12.58 -52.07 22.57
N GLY A 162 12.26 -51.09 23.42
CA GLY A 162 13.16 -49.98 23.77
C GLY A 162 14.49 -50.43 24.37
N ARG A 163 14.47 -51.47 25.22
CA ARG A 163 15.72 -52.07 25.76
C ARG A 163 16.61 -52.66 24.66
N LYS A 164 16.01 -53.34 23.67
CA LYS A 164 16.77 -53.94 22.56
C LYS A 164 17.40 -52.87 21.69
N ILE A 165 16.65 -51.80 21.40
CA ILE A 165 17.11 -50.68 20.57
C ILE A 165 18.22 -49.88 21.27
N GLY A 166 18.12 -49.66 22.58
CA GLY A 166 19.09 -48.88 23.35
C GLY A 166 20.41 -49.61 23.68
N LEU A 167 20.47 -50.93 23.50
CA LEU A 167 21.69 -51.73 23.71
C LEU A 167 22.48 -51.98 22.41
N ALA A 168 21.93 -51.60 21.27
CA ALA A 168 22.55 -51.77 19.96
C ALA A 168 22.88 -50.39 19.37
N PHE A 169 24.05 -50.25 18.76
CA PHE A 169 24.48 -49.05 18.07
C PHE A 169 24.65 -49.34 16.57
N ALA A 170 24.23 -48.40 15.74
CA ALA A 170 24.44 -48.46 14.31
C ALA A 170 25.92 -48.23 13.98
N ASP A 171 26.56 -49.19 13.32
CA ASP A 171 27.91 -49.01 12.77
C ASP A 171 27.81 -48.38 11.36
N SER A 172 27.68 -47.05 11.30
CA SER A 172 27.54 -46.33 10.03
C SER A 172 28.07 -44.90 10.13
N ALA A 173 29.20 -44.64 9.45
CA ALA A 173 29.80 -43.30 9.38
C ALA A 173 28.84 -42.25 8.81
N ALA A 174 27.93 -42.64 7.91
CA ALA A 174 26.92 -41.73 7.36
C ALA A 174 25.82 -41.38 8.38
N TRP A 175 25.44 -42.33 9.24
CA TRP A 175 24.50 -42.09 10.34
C TRP A 175 25.09 -41.13 11.38
N ASP A 176 26.35 -41.34 11.74
CA ASP A 176 27.08 -40.47 12.66
C ASP A 176 27.28 -39.07 12.08
N PHE A 177 27.62 -38.98 10.79
CA PHE A 177 27.72 -37.69 10.10
C PHE A 177 26.40 -36.91 10.13
N MET A 178 25.25 -37.59 9.97
CA MET A 178 23.94 -36.93 10.09
C MET A 178 23.65 -36.42 11.50
N GLY A 179 23.99 -37.19 12.53
CA GLY A 179 23.68 -36.86 13.93
C GLY A 179 24.62 -35.81 14.54
N ILE A 180 25.93 -36.01 14.39
CA ILE A 180 26.97 -35.21 15.06
C ILE A 180 27.95 -34.52 14.10
N GLY A 181 27.87 -34.78 12.80
CA GLY A 181 28.76 -34.18 11.80
C GLY A 181 28.57 -32.68 11.58
N PHE A 182 29.51 -32.10 10.82
CA PHE A 182 29.55 -30.69 10.45
C PHE A 182 29.80 -30.52 8.94
N VAL A 183 29.22 -29.47 8.37
CA VAL A 183 29.50 -28.98 7.01
C VAL A 183 29.89 -27.52 7.13
N LEU A 184 31.11 -27.16 6.70
CA LEU A 184 31.63 -25.78 6.77
C LEU A 184 31.54 -25.17 8.19
N GLY A 185 31.75 -25.98 9.24
CA GLY A 185 31.64 -25.56 10.64
C GLY A 185 30.22 -25.47 11.20
N ILE A 186 29.20 -25.79 10.40
CA ILE A 186 27.78 -25.76 10.78
C ILE A 186 27.28 -27.20 11.00
N PRO A 187 26.52 -27.51 12.06
CA PRO A 187 25.93 -28.84 12.24
C PRO A 187 25.06 -29.27 11.05
N VAL A 188 25.18 -30.53 10.63
CA VAL A 188 24.51 -31.06 9.44
C VAL A 188 22.99 -30.89 9.50
N ASN A 189 22.38 -31.10 10.67
CA ASN A 189 20.94 -30.94 10.87
C ASN A 189 20.45 -29.50 10.63
N PHE A 190 21.22 -28.49 11.06
CA PHE A 190 20.91 -27.09 10.82
C PHE A 190 21.14 -26.69 9.36
N ALA A 191 22.24 -27.15 8.74
CA ALA A 191 22.47 -26.91 7.33
C ALA A 191 21.35 -27.51 6.45
N ALA A 192 20.91 -28.74 6.77
CA ALA A 192 19.80 -29.38 6.10
C ALA A 192 18.49 -28.59 6.27
N SER A 193 18.19 -28.09 7.49
CA SER A 193 16.98 -27.31 7.72
C SER A 193 16.96 -26.00 6.93
N LEU A 194 18.12 -25.34 6.75
CA LEU A 194 18.24 -24.14 5.91
C LEU A 194 17.98 -24.43 4.43
N VAL A 195 18.50 -25.55 3.91
CA VAL A 195 18.23 -25.99 2.52
C VAL A 195 16.73 -26.25 2.34
N PHE A 196 16.10 -26.96 3.27
CA PHE A 196 14.66 -27.20 3.21
C PHE A 196 13.84 -25.92 3.39
N ALA A 197 14.26 -24.99 4.25
CA ALA A 197 13.64 -23.68 4.38
C ALA A 197 13.66 -22.92 3.05
N LEU A 198 14.78 -22.96 2.31
CA LEU A 198 14.88 -22.36 0.98
C LEU A 198 13.93 -23.02 -0.02
N ILE A 199 13.88 -24.36 -0.05
CA ILE A 199 12.95 -25.12 -0.90
C ILE A 199 11.50 -24.73 -0.58
N VAL A 200 11.11 -24.76 0.70
CA VAL A 200 9.77 -24.37 1.14
C VAL A 200 9.49 -22.91 0.79
N HIS A 201 10.46 -22.01 0.91
CA HIS A 201 10.30 -20.61 0.54
C HIS A 201 9.97 -20.46 -0.95
N ILE A 202 10.71 -21.15 -1.83
CA ILE A 202 10.47 -21.16 -3.27
C ILE A 202 9.09 -21.76 -3.58
N VAL A 203 8.74 -22.90 -2.96
CA VAL A 203 7.43 -23.54 -3.13
C VAL A 203 6.29 -22.60 -2.73
N MET A 204 6.44 -21.90 -1.61
CA MET A 204 5.39 -21.03 -1.08
C MET A 204 5.25 -19.71 -1.85
N THR A 205 6.34 -19.16 -2.37
CA THR A 205 6.32 -17.84 -3.05
C THR A 205 6.19 -17.93 -4.56
N ARG A 206 6.79 -18.95 -5.19
CA ARG A 206 6.91 -19.05 -6.66
C ARG A 206 6.07 -20.15 -7.29
N MET A 207 5.60 -21.15 -6.53
CA MET A 207 4.85 -22.28 -7.09
C MET A 207 3.34 -22.19 -6.82
N ARG A 208 2.55 -22.81 -7.71
CA ARG A 208 1.08 -22.87 -7.64
C ARG A 208 0.56 -23.38 -6.28
N PHE A 209 1.25 -24.36 -5.70
CA PHE A 209 0.86 -24.93 -4.41
C PHE A 209 0.84 -23.88 -3.29
N GLY A 210 1.85 -23.01 -3.21
CA GLY A 210 1.91 -21.94 -2.22
C GLY A 210 0.73 -20.97 -2.32
N TRP A 211 0.38 -20.59 -3.55
CA TRP A 211 -0.75 -19.72 -3.85
C TRP A 211 -2.07 -20.39 -3.47
N HIS A 212 -2.24 -21.68 -3.79
CA HIS A 212 -3.42 -22.45 -3.39
C HIS A 212 -3.57 -22.53 -1.87
N VAL A 213 -2.48 -22.77 -1.13
CA VAL A 213 -2.49 -22.81 0.34
C VAL A 213 -2.93 -21.45 0.91
N LEU A 214 -2.35 -20.36 0.42
CA LEU A 214 -2.70 -18.99 0.84
C LEU A 214 -4.17 -18.65 0.53
N SER A 215 -4.65 -18.96 -0.67
CA SER A 215 -6.04 -18.72 -1.07
C SER A 215 -7.04 -19.53 -0.22
N VAL A 216 -6.74 -20.82 0.02
CA VAL A 216 -7.57 -21.69 0.85
C VAL A 216 -7.63 -21.18 2.29
N GLY A 217 -6.50 -20.72 2.83
CA GLY A 217 -6.42 -20.13 4.17
C GLY A 217 -7.15 -18.80 4.29
N GLY A 218 -7.11 -17.94 3.26
CA GLY A 218 -7.81 -16.66 3.27
C GLY A 218 -9.32 -16.80 3.15
N SER A 219 -9.81 -17.63 2.22
CA SER A 219 -11.22 -17.96 2.07
C SER A 219 -11.41 -19.25 1.30
N ARG A 220 -11.81 -20.33 2.00
CA ARG A 220 -12.12 -21.63 1.37
C ARG A 220 -13.21 -21.52 0.31
N ARG A 221 -14.20 -20.63 0.51
CA ARG A 221 -15.29 -20.40 -0.46
C ARG A 221 -14.78 -19.74 -1.73
N SER A 222 -13.99 -18.68 -1.59
CA SER A 222 -13.42 -17.96 -2.74
C SER A 222 -12.44 -18.84 -3.52
N ALA A 223 -11.60 -19.61 -2.81
CA ALA A 223 -10.69 -20.57 -3.43
C ALA A 223 -11.43 -21.65 -4.23
N HIS A 224 -12.53 -22.19 -3.69
CA HIS A 224 -13.37 -23.16 -4.39
C HIS A 224 -14.01 -22.54 -5.65
N ASN A 225 -14.55 -21.33 -5.56
CA ASN A 225 -15.13 -20.63 -6.70
C ASN A 225 -14.09 -20.27 -7.79
N ALA A 226 -12.83 -20.11 -7.40
CA ALA A 226 -11.69 -19.92 -8.31
C ALA A 226 -11.14 -21.24 -8.90
N GLY A 227 -11.81 -22.38 -8.67
CA GLY A 227 -11.42 -23.69 -9.22
C GLY A 227 -10.31 -24.42 -8.45
N ILE A 228 -9.90 -23.93 -7.27
CA ILE A 228 -8.86 -24.57 -6.46
C ILE A 228 -9.46 -25.75 -5.69
N SER A 229 -8.83 -26.93 -5.78
CA SER A 229 -9.26 -28.14 -5.10
C SER A 229 -8.99 -28.08 -3.58
N VAL A 230 -9.85 -27.40 -2.83
CA VAL A 230 -9.69 -27.16 -1.37
C VAL A 230 -9.36 -28.44 -0.58
N ARG A 231 -10.08 -29.54 -0.85
CA ARG A 231 -9.93 -30.82 -0.13
C ARG A 231 -8.51 -31.39 -0.29
N ARG A 232 -8.01 -31.40 -1.53
CA ARG A 232 -6.66 -31.88 -1.85
C ARG A 232 -5.59 -30.96 -1.28
N THR A 233 -5.77 -29.64 -1.40
CA THR A 233 -4.81 -28.67 -0.84
C THR A 233 -4.65 -28.85 0.66
N VAL A 234 -5.76 -28.95 1.40
CA VAL A 234 -5.73 -29.21 2.86
C VAL A 234 -5.10 -30.57 3.15
N CYS A 235 -5.43 -31.63 2.42
CA CYS A 235 -4.81 -32.94 2.66
C CYS A 235 -3.28 -32.91 2.47
N MET A 236 -2.81 -32.26 1.41
CA MET A 236 -1.37 -32.15 1.13
C MET A 236 -0.60 -31.36 2.20
N THR A 237 -1.21 -30.37 2.87
CA THR A 237 -0.50 -29.65 3.93
C THR A 237 -0.15 -30.56 5.11
N TYR A 238 -1.05 -31.47 5.50
CA TYR A 238 -0.80 -32.46 6.55
C TYR A 238 0.22 -33.52 6.13
N VAL A 239 0.21 -33.96 4.87
CA VAL A 239 1.24 -34.88 4.34
C VAL A 239 2.63 -34.25 4.42
N ILE A 240 2.75 -32.98 4.02
CA ILE A 240 4.02 -32.23 4.10
C ILE A 240 4.44 -32.02 5.57
N SER A 241 3.48 -31.75 6.47
CA SER A 241 3.74 -31.67 7.92
C SER A 241 4.34 -32.97 8.46
N GLY A 242 3.73 -34.12 8.14
CA GLY A 242 4.23 -35.43 8.52
C GLY A 242 5.61 -35.76 7.93
N PHE A 243 5.82 -35.41 6.66
CA PHE A 243 7.12 -35.53 6.00
C PHE A 243 8.21 -34.70 6.70
N MET A 244 7.98 -33.41 6.96
CA MET A 244 8.97 -32.57 7.64
C MET A 244 9.23 -33.05 9.08
N THR A 245 8.18 -33.48 9.78
CA THR A 245 8.30 -34.03 11.13
C THR A 245 9.11 -35.32 11.17
N SER A 246 9.01 -36.17 10.14
CA SER A 246 9.83 -37.37 10.04
C SER A 246 11.32 -37.10 9.85
N ILE A 247 11.67 -36.02 9.13
CA ILE A 247 13.06 -35.57 8.99
C ILE A 247 13.60 -35.12 10.35
N ALA A 248 12.79 -34.39 11.12
CA ALA A 248 13.15 -33.99 12.48
C ALA A 248 13.40 -35.22 13.38
N GLY A 249 12.49 -36.22 13.33
CA GLY A 249 12.63 -37.47 14.08
C GLY A 249 13.87 -38.27 13.69
N LEU A 250 14.24 -38.28 12.41
CA LEU A 250 15.44 -38.93 11.90
C LEU A 250 16.72 -38.26 12.42
N PHE A 251 16.81 -36.93 12.37
CA PHE A 251 17.95 -36.20 12.93
C PHE A 251 18.05 -36.36 14.45
N TYR A 252 16.91 -36.28 15.15
CA TYR A 252 16.85 -36.52 16.59
C TYR A 252 17.34 -37.94 16.94
N ALA A 253 16.90 -38.96 16.20
CA ALA A 253 17.35 -40.34 16.35
C ALA A 253 18.86 -40.48 16.20
N SER A 254 19.42 -39.91 15.13
CA SER A 254 20.87 -39.98 14.86
C SER A 254 21.72 -39.23 15.90
N ARG A 255 21.17 -38.20 16.55
CA ARG A 255 21.89 -37.42 17.56
C ARG A 255 21.84 -38.02 18.96
N LEU A 256 20.68 -38.50 19.39
CA LEU A 256 20.47 -38.92 20.78
C LEU A 256 20.41 -40.44 20.97
N THR A 257 20.22 -41.22 19.91
CA THR A 257 20.16 -42.70 19.93
C THR A 257 19.29 -43.23 21.08
N SER A 258 18.15 -42.58 21.34
CA SER A 258 17.29 -42.89 22.47
C SER A 258 15.82 -42.99 22.06
N VAL A 259 15.12 -43.93 22.69
CA VAL A 259 13.69 -44.21 22.49
C VAL A 259 12.90 -43.90 23.77
N GLY A 260 13.37 -42.93 24.56
CA GLY A 260 12.75 -42.53 25.82
C GLY A 260 11.28 -42.11 25.66
N SER A 261 10.50 -42.26 26.73
CA SER A 261 9.09 -41.83 26.76
C SER A 261 8.92 -40.31 26.66
N ASP A 262 9.99 -39.55 26.90
CA ASP A 262 10.06 -38.09 26.79
C ASP A 262 10.26 -37.59 25.35
N VAL A 263 10.64 -38.47 24.41
CA VAL A 263 10.87 -38.07 23.01
C VAL A 263 9.59 -37.48 22.40
N GLY A 264 9.70 -36.26 21.87
CA GLY A 264 8.61 -35.54 21.22
C GLY A 264 7.52 -35.01 22.16
N VAL A 265 7.66 -35.15 23.47
CA VAL A 265 6.67 -34.63 24.43
C VAL A 265 6.71 -33.10 24.45
N GLY A 266 5.57 -32.46 24.22
CA GLY A 266 5.45 -31.00 24.23
C GLY A 266 6.07 -30.31 23.01
N THR A 267 6.62 -31.05 22.05
CA THR A 267 7.18 -30.48 20.81
C THR A 267 6.08 -29.82 19.98
N GLU A 268 4.85 -30.31 20.04
CA GLU A 268 3.67 -29.67 19.47
C GLU A 268 3.40 -28.28 20.06
N ILE A 269 3.60 -28.08 21.36
CA ILE A 269 3.43 -26.79 22.04
C ILE A 269 4.58 -25.86 21.64
N THR A 270 5.81 -26.36 21.66
CA THR A 270 7.01 -25.61 21.25
C THR A 270 6.91 -25.14 19.80
N ALA A 271 6.53 -26.04 18.88
CA ALA A 271 6.39 -25.74 17.46
C ALA A 271 5.23 -24.76 17.19
N LEU A 272 4.08 -24.95 17.86
CA LEU A 272 2.96 -24.03 17.75
C LEU A 272 3.30 -22.65 18.29
N THR A 273 3.96 -22.58 19.45
CA THR A 273 4.44 -21.33 20.04
C THR A 273 5.41 -20.62 19.10
N ALA A 274 6.34 -21.36 18.50
CA ALA A 274 7.30 -20.82 17.53
C ALA A 274 6.60 -20.25 16.29
N ALA A 275 5.65 -20.99 15.70
CA ALA A 275 4.92 -20.54 14.52
C ALA A 275 4.08 -19.28 14.83
N VAL A 276 3.34 -19.28 15.94
CA VAL A 276 2.49 -18.15 16.34
C VAL A 276 3.32 -16.93 16.72
N LEU A 277 4.38 -17.10 17.51
CA LEU A 277 5.28 -16.00 17.90
C LEU A 277 6.01 -15.42 16.70
N GLY A 278 6.32 -16.24 15.69
CA GLY A 278 6.85 -15.79 14.41
C GLY A 278 5.87 -14.95 13.58
N GLY A 279 4.58 -14.90 13.95
CA GLY A 279 3.53 -14.17 13.23
C GLY A 279 2.89 -14.97 12.09
N ILE A 280 2.87 -16.30 12.20
CA ILE A 280 2.04 -17.17 11.35
C ILE A 280 0.62 -17.15 11.90
N SER A 281 -0.35 -16.79 11.06
CA SER A 281 -1.72 -16.59 11.54
C SER A 281 -2.44 -17.93 11.77
N LEU A 282 -3.11 -18.06 12.93
CA LEU A 282 -4.02 -19.16 13.22
C LEU A 282 -5.28 -19.14 12.34
N GLY A 283 -5.64 -17.96 11.80
CA GLY A 283 -6.80 -17.79 10.92
C GLY A 283 -6.56 -18.23 9.47
N GLY A 284 -5.32 -18.60 9.11
CA GLY A 284 -4.95 -18.94 7.74
C GLY A 284 -4.66 -17.73 6.84
N GLY A 285 -4.12 -18.00 5.65
CA GLY A 285 -3.89 -17.02 4.59
C GLY A 285 -2.73 -16.05 4.81
N ARG A 286 -2.03 -16.12 5.95
CA ARG A 286 -0.87 -15.25 6.27
C ARG A 286 0.24 -16.02 6.95
N GLY A 287 1.44 -15.95 6.38
CA GLY A 287 2.64 -16.59 6.92
C GLY A 287 3.83 -16.48 5.96
N SER A 288 5.04 -16.79 6.44
CA SER A 288 6.24 -16.91 5.61
C SER A 288 7.29 -17.77 6.30
N VAL A 289 8.20 -18.34 5.52
CA VAL A 289 9.34 -19.12 6.05
C VAL A 289 10.20 -18.29 7.01
N ALA A 290 10.48 -17.03 6.66
CA ALA A 290 11.27 -16.13 7.51
C ALA A 290 10.61 -15.92 8.89
N LYS A 291 9.28 -15.73 8.92
CA LYS A 291 8.47 -15.63 10.15
C LYS A 291 8.58 -16.91 10.99
N ALA A 292 8.41 -18.08 10.36
CA ALA A 292 8.49 -19.37 11.02
C ALA A 292 9.87 -19.63 11.65
N LEU A 293 10.95 -19.36 10.91
CA LEU A 293 12.32 -19.51 11.43
C LEU A 293 12.62 -18.52 12.55
N LEU A 294 12.21 -17.25 12.41
CA LEU A 294 12.41 -16.23 13.45
C LEU A 294 11.74 -16.64 14.77
N GLY A 295 10.49 -17.09 14.71
CA GLY A 295 9.80 -17.60 15.89
C GLY A 295 10.44 -18.87 16.47
N THR A 296 10.97 -19.75 15.61
CA THR A 296 11.71 -20.95 16.05
C THR A 296 12.98 -20.57 16.81
N ILE A 297 13.77 -19.64 16.28
CA ILE A 297 14.98 -19.13 16.93
C ILE A 297 14.63 -18.59 18.32
N VAL A 298 13.60 -17.74 18.41
CA VAL A 298 13.17 -17.18 19.70
C VAL A 298 12.79 -18.28 20.69
N VAL A 299 11.95 -19.23 20.28
CA VAL A 299 11.47 -20.28 21.18
C VAL A 299 12.60 -21.22 21.62
N VAL A 300 13.51 -21.59 20.72
CA VAL A 300 14.67 -22.43 21.06
C VAL A 300 15.63 -21.70 22.01
N LEU A 301 15.84 -20.40 21.82
CA LEU A 301 16.63 -19.59 22.74
C LEU A 301 15.98 -19.48 24.11
N LEU A 302 14.66 -19.28 24.16
CA LEU A 302 13.89 -19.28 25.41
C LEU A 302 14.02 -20.61 26.14
N THR A 303 13.82 -21.74 25.48
CA THR A 303 13.91 -23.05 26.13
C THR A 303 15.32 -23.33 26.64
N ASN A 304 16.36 -23.02 25.85
CA ASN A 304 17.76 -23.21 26.28
C ASN A 304 18.15 -22.27 27.44
N GLY A 305 17.68 -21.02 27.43
CA GLY A 305 17.93 -20.07 28.52
C GLY A 305 17.27 -20.52 29.83
N LEU A 306 16.01 -20.95 29.79
CA LEU A 306 15.28 -21.44 30.96
C LEU A 306 15.90 -22.72 31.54
N LEU A 307 16.37 -23.64 30.69
CA LEU A 307 17.09 -24.83 31.13
C LEU A 307 18.39 -24.48 31.88
N ARG A 308 19.14 -23.48 31.40
CA ARG A 308 20.38 -23.01 32.06
C ARG A 308 20.13 -22.29 33.37
N LEU A 309 18.96 -21.68 33.54
CA LEU A 309 18.54 -21.10 34.83
C LEU A 309 18.16 -22.16 35.88
N GLN A 310 18.24 -23.45 35.54
CA GLN A 310 17.95 -24.58 36.44
C GLN A 310 16.59 -24.46 37.12
N LEU A 311 15.59 -23.93 36.40
CA LEU A 311 14.24 -23.79 36.92
C LEU A 311 13.57 -25.16 37.13
N PRO A 312 12.60 -25.27 38.06
CA PRO A 312 11.89 -26.51 38.33
C PRO A 312 11.21 -27.13 37.09
N THR A 313 10.93 -28.43 37.16
CA THR A 313 10.19 -29.14 36.13
C THR A 313 8.82 -28.49 35.89
N GLY A 314 8.46 -28.27 34.62
CA GLY A 314 7.23 -27.58 34.22
C GLY A 314 7.37 -26.07 33.97
N SER A 315 8.45 -25.41 34.42
CA SER A 315 8.67 -23.98 34.16
C SER A 315 8.76 -23.65 32.67
N ASN A 316 9.38 -24.53 31.87
CA ASN A 316 9.44 -24.36 30.40
C ASN A 316 8.03 -24.29 29.77
N SER A 317 7.16 -25.24 30.10
CA SER A 317 5.79 -25.28 29.56
C SER A 317 4.95 -24.10 30.03
N LEU A 318 5.15 -23.65 31.27
CA LEU A 318 4.48 -22.45 31.81
C LEU A 318 4.85 -21.20 31.02
N VAL A 319 6.16 -20.96 30.82
CA VAL A 319 6.64 -19.77 30.10
C VAL A 319 6.23 -19.82 28.64
N LEU A 320 6.38 -20.96 27.97
CA LEU A 320 5.95 -21.13 26.57
C LEU A 320 4.45 -20.90 26.41
N GLY A 321 3.62 -21.44 27.31
CA GLY A 321 2.18 -21.21 27.31
C GLY A 321 1.80 -19.74 27.52
N ALA A 322 2.48 -19.04 28.44
CA ALA A 322 2.26 -17.61 28.67
C ALA A 322 2.66 -16.76 27.45
N VAL A 323 3.83 -17.04 26.86
CA VAL A 323 4.32 -16.37 25.64
C VAL A 323 3.38 -16.63 24.46
N MET A 324 2.93 -17.87 24.28
CA MET A 324 1.94 -18.22 23.26
C MET A 324 0.63 -17.43 23.45
N LEU A 325 0.09 -17.37 24.68
CA LEU A 325 -1.13 -16.64 24.97
C LEU A 325 -1.01 -15.15 24.66
N LEU A 326 0.12 -14.52 25.04
CA LEU A 326 0.42 -13.13 24.70
C LEU A 326 0.53 -12.93 23.18
N ALA A 327 1.24 -13.82 22.49
CA ALA A 327 1.42 -13.75 21.04
C ALA A 327 0.07 -13.88 20.30
N VAL A 328 -0.79 -14.83 20.68
CA VAL A 328 -2.14 -14.98 20.13
C VAL A 328 -2.99 -13.74 20.43
N GLY A 329 -2.94 -13.21 21.66
CA GLY A 329 -3.70 -12.03 22.05
C GLY A 329 -3.32 -10.78 21.23
N ILE A 330 -2.03 -10.62 20.95
CA ILE A 330 -1.51 -9.56 20.08
C ILE A 330 -1.95 -9.81 18.63
N ASP A 331 -1.79 -11.02 18.09
CA ASP A 331 -2.17 -11.35 16.70
C ASP A 331 -3.66 -11.07 16.44
N VAL A 332 -4.55 -11.56 17.32
CA VAL A 332 -6.01 -11.36 17.18
C VAL A 332 -6.39 -9.88 17.22
N LYS A 333 -5.82 -9.11 18.16
CA LYS A 333 -6.09 -7.67 18.27
C LYS A 333 -5.46 -6.89 17.11
N TRP A 334 -4.25 -7.24 16.70
CA TRP A 334 -3.54 -6.62 15.58
C TRP A 334 -4.32 -6.79 14.30
N VAL A 335 -4.71 -8.02 13.95
CA VAL A 335 -5.49 -8.30 12.74
C VAL A 335 -6.82 -7.58 12.74
N LYS A 336 -7.55 -7.56 13.86
CA LYS A 336 -8.86 -6.90 13.97
C LYS A 336 -8.77 -5.38 13.91
N ASN A 337 -7.71 -4.78 14.46
CA ASN A 337 -7.63 -3.33 14.65
C ASN A 337 -6.65 -2.64 13.68
N ARG A 338 -5.88 -3.37 12.87
CA ARG A 338 -4.88 -2.80 11.96
C ARG A 338 -5.49 -1.76 11.02
N TYR A 339 -6.62 -2.05 10.39
CA TYR A 339 -7.28 -1.09 9.50
C TYR A 339 -7.74 0.17 10.24
N LYS A 340 -8.28 0.03 11.46
CA LYS A 340 -8.69 1.17 12.30
C LYS A 340 -7.49 2.00 12.76
N LEU A 341 -6.37 1.35 13.05
CA LEU A 341 -5.13 2.02 13.43
C LEU A 341 -4.56 2.77 12.23
N LEU A 342 -4.51 2.13 11.06
CA LEU A 342 -4.07 2.74 9.81
C LEU A 342 -4.93 3.97 9.47
N SER A 343 -6.26 3.84 9.44
CA SER A 343 -7.15 4.97 9.13
C SER A 343 -7.02 6.13 10.12
N ARG A 344 -6.78 5.84 11.41
CA ARG A 344 -6.57 6.87 12.44
C ARG A 344 -5.26 7.64 12.30
N VAL A 345 -4.23 7.02 11.74
CA VAL A 345 -2.87 7.56 11.69
C VAL A 345 -2.54 8.11 10.29
N TYR A 346 -3.23 7.65 9.25
CA TYR A 346 -2.96 8.04 7.87
C TYR A 346 -3.30 9.51 7.60
N VAL A 347 -4.46 9.99 8.06
CA VAL A 347 -4.84 11.41 7.93
C VAL A 347 -4.02 12.25 8.90
N SER A 348 -3.20 13.15 8.36
CA SER A 348 -2.24 13.96 9.12
C SER A 348 -2.43 15.47 8.90
N PRO A 349 -3.50 16.08 9.43
CA PRO A 349 -3.70 17.53 9.30
C PRO A 349 -2.51 18.34 9.83
N THR A 350 -2.14 19.39 9.10
CA THR A 350 -1.16 20.41 9.54
C THR A 350 -1.79 21.78 9.56
N TYR A 351 -1.15 22.76 10.20
CA TYR A 351 -1.66 24.12 10.25
C TYR A 351 -1.72 24.74 8.85
N GLY A 352 -2.92 25.13 8.41
CA GLY A 352 -3.12 25.96 7.21
C GLY A 352 -3.53 27.35 7.65
N ILE A 353 -2.59 28.30 7.58
CA ILE A 353 -2.89 29.71 7.85
C ILE A 353 -3.10 30.36 6.50
N LEU A 354 -4.36 30.62 6.18
CA LEU A 354 -4.73 31.42 5.02
C LEU A 354 -4.65 32.91 5.38
N PRO A 355 -4.29 33.78 4.41
CA PRO A 355 -4.38 35.23 4.57
C PRO A 355 -5.79 35.62 5.04
N PRO A 356 -5.94 36.64 5.91
CA PRO A 356 -7.25 37.08 6.35
C PRO A 356 -8.10 37.47 5.15
N MET A 357 -9.33 36.96 5.09
CA MET A 357 -10.32 37.54 4.17
C MET A 357 -10.64 38.95 4.67
N GLU A 358 -10.25 39.96 3.91
CA GLU A 358 -10.86 41.27 4.08
C GLU A 358 -12.34 41.09 3.74
N TYR A 359 -13.21 41.10 4.75
CA TYR A 359 -14.64 40.81 4.64
C TYR A 359 -15.44 41.74 3.69
N LYS A 360 -14.77 42.61 2.93
CA LYS A 360 -15.30 43.55 1.93
C LYS A 360 -15.06 43.11 0.47
N VAL A 361 -14.51 41.91 0.25
CA VAL A 361 -14.08 41.41 -1.07
C VAL A 361 -15.24 40.83 -1.92
N PRO A 362 -16.52 41.09 -1.60
CA PRO A 362 -17.45 41.43 -2.68
C PRO A 362 -18.40 42.58 -2.26
N GLY A 363 -17.85 43.79 -2.20
CA GLY A 363 -18.63 45.02 -1.97
C GLY A 363 -18.85 45.82 -3.26
N PRO A 364 -19.78 46.79 -3.27
CA PRO A 364 -19.93 47.74 -4.37
C PRO A 364 -18.60 48.45 -4.67
N GLY A 365 -18.14 48.37 -5.94
CA GLY A 365 -16.86 48.95 -6.37
C GLY A 365 -15.62 48.07 -6.14
N SER A 366 -15.77 46.85 -5.60
CA SER A 366 -14.69 45.86 -5.56
C SER A 366 -14.54 45.17 -6.93
N PRO A 367 -13.31 44.81 -7.37
CA PRO A 367 -13.11 43.96 -8.54
C PRO A 367 -13.83 42.60 -8.45
N TYR A 368 -14.12 42.15 -7.24
CA TYR A 368 -14.83 40.92 -6.94
C TYR A 368 -16.33 41.11 -6.74
N GLN A 369 -16.89 42.27 -7.09
CA GLN A 369 -18.31 42.57 -6.91
C GLN A 369 -19.19 41.41 -7.38
N VAL A 370 -19.95 40.83 -6.44
CA VAL A 370 -20.85 39.71 -6.71
C VAL A 370 -21.90 40.15 -7.73
N ASN A 371 -22.09 39.30 -8.74
CA ASN A 371 -23.08 39.43 -9.79
C ASN A 371 -23.71 38.06 -10.08
N ASP A 372 -24.57 37.94 -11.07
CA ASP A 372 -25.05 36.65 -11.58
C ASP A 372 -24.83 36.57 -13.10
N ALA A 373 -23.67 37.06 -13.56
CA ALA A 373 -23.36 37.07 -14.97
C ALA A 373 -23.29 35.64 -15.54
N LEU A 374 -22.71 34.69 -14.80
CA LEU A 374 -22.57 33.30 -15.24
C LEU A 374 -23.90 32.56 -15.27
N TYR A 375 -24.92 33.00 -14.52
CA TYR A 375 -26.29 32.46 -14.62
C TYR A 375 -26.89 32.67 -16.02
N ARG A 376 -26.37 33.59 -16.83
CA ARG A 376 -26.84 33.83 -18.20
C ARG A 376 -26.19 32.91 -19.23
N SER A 377 -25.30 32.01 -18.82
CA SER A 377 -24.67 31.04 -19.71
C SER A 377 -25.71 30.14 -20.40
N GLU A 378 -25.44 29.87 -21.67
CA GLU A 378 -26.16 28.91 -22.50
C GLU A 378 -25.55 27.52 -22.30
N PRO A 379 -26.37 26.48 -22.06
CA PRO A 379 -25.84 25.14 -21.84
C PRO A 379 -25.43 24.49 -23.15
N ILE A 380 -24.27 23.84 -23.15
CA ILE A 380 -23.82 22.93 -24.21
C ILE A 380 -23.78 21.52 -23.63
N GLY A 381 -24.39 20.56 -24.33
CA GLY A 381 -24.40 19.15 -23.91
C GLY A 381 -25.12 18.87 -22.59
N LEU A 382 -26.24 19.58 -22.33
CA LEU A 382 -27.07 19.34 -21.14
C LEU A 382 -27.51 17.87 -21.05
N ASP A 383 -27.24 17.24 -19.91
CA ASP A 383 -27.53 15.82 -19.61
C ASP A 383 -26.77 14.81 -20.51
N VAL A 384 -25.87 15.30 -21.37
CA VAL A 384 -24.94 14.50 -22.17
C VAL A 384 -23.56 14.50 -21.53
N VAL A 385 -23.12 15.66 -21.03
CA VAL A 385 -21.88 15.83 -20.29
C VAL A 385 -22.08 15.33 -18.86
N ASP A 386 -21.11 14.59 -18.31
CA ASP A 386 -20.99 14.33 -16.87
C ASP A 386 -19.55 14.61 -16.43
N GLY A 387 -19.35 15.73 -15.74
CA GLY A 387 -18.06 16.11 -15.16
C GLY A 387 -17.02 16.56 -16.17
N ALA A 388 -17.40 17.49 -17.06
CA ALA A 388 -16.47 18.17 -17.96
C ALA A 388 -15.52 19.08 -17.19
N GLU A 389 -14.34 18.54 -16.85
CA GLU A 389 -13.33 19.24 -16.05
C GLU A 389 -12.74 20.43 -16.83
N ASP A 390 -12.30 20.24 -18.08
CA ASP A 390 -11.63 21.23 -18.94
C ASP A 390 -12.14 21.15 -20.39
N ILE A 391 -11.76 22.17 -21.17
CA ILE A 391 -12.26 22.45 -22.51
C ILE A 391 -11.08 22.74 -23.44
N ALA A 392 -11.07 22.17 -24.64
CA ALA A 392 -10.14 22.51 -25.71
C ALA A 392 -10.87 22.72 -27.05
N PHE A 393 -10.20 23.41 -27.98
CA PHE A 393 -10.71 23.65 -29.33
C PHE A 393 -9.72 23.19 -30.41
N ASP A 394 -10.23 22.56 -31.47
CA ASP A 394 -9.45 22.25 -32.68
C ASP A 394 -9.49 23.38 -33.72
N GLU A 395 -8.90 23.15 -34.90
CA GLU A 395 -8.76 24.19 -35.94
C GLU A 395 -10.10 24.57 -36.58
N ASP A 396 -11.06 23.66 -36.52
CA ASP A 396 -12.42 23.82 -37.05
C ASP A 396 -13.39 24.31 -35.96
N ASP A 397 -12.87 24.82 -34.84
CA ASP A 397 -13.60 25.25 -33.65
C ASP A 397 -14.42 24.16 -32.95
N ASN A 398 -14.19 22.87 -33.23
CA ASN A 398 -14.87 21.82 -32.48
C ASN A 398 -14.36 21.81 -31.04
N LEU A 399 -15.28 21.63 -30.10
CA LEU A 399 -15.02 21.64 -28.67
C LEU A 399 -14.74 20.22 -28.17
N TYR A 400 -13.70 20.06 -27.35
CA TYR A 400 -13.34 18.80 -26.71
C TYR A 400 -13.43 18.92 -25.19
N THR A 401 -13.95 17.89 -24.53
CA THR A 401 -14.02 17.84 -23.06
C THR A 401 -13.98 16.40 -22.55
N GLY A 402 -13.51 16.21 -21.32
CA GLY A 402 -13.52 14.91 -20.63
C GLY A 402 -14.88 14.55 -20.04
N SER A 403 -15.11 13.27 -19.77
CA SER A 403 -16.23 12.78 -18.97
C SER A 403 -15.73 11.95 -17.77
N ARG A 404 -16.55 11.87 -16.72
CA ARG A 404 -16.29 11.01 -15.55
C ARG A 404 -16.17 9.52 -15.92
N HIS A 405 -16.69 9.11 -17.07
CA HIS A 405 -16.62 7.74 -17.56
C HIS A 405 -15.29 7.39 -18.24
N GLY A 406 -14.38 8.36 -18.40
CA GLY A 406 -13.12 8.14 -19.10
C GLY A 406 -13.22 8.35 -20.60
N ASP A 407 -14.24 9.07 -21.06
CA ASP A 407 -14.39 9.45 -22.47
C ASP A 407 -13.89 10.87 -22.72
N ILE A 408 -13.41 11.12 -23.93
CA ILE A 408 -13.23 12.47 -24.46
C ILE A 408 -14.34 12.69 -25.48
N LEU A 409 -15.20 13.67 -25.21
CA LEU A 409 -16.32 14.06 -26.06
C LEU A 409 -15.88 15.17 -27.02
N ARG A 410 -16.40 15.14 -28.25
CA ARG A 410 -16.23 16.19 -29.24
C ARG A 410 -17.59 16.75 -29.65
N PHE A 411 -17.77 18.06 -29.50
CA PHE A 411 -18.94 18.81 -29.94
C PHE A 411 -18.61 19.62 -31.19
N PHE A 412 -19.46 19.52 -32.21
CA PHE A 412 -19.19 20.14 -33.51
C PHE A 412 -19.63 21.60 -33.55
N ALA A 413 -18.74 22.47 -34.04
CA ALA A 413 -19.07 23.87 -34.30
C ALA A 413 -20.12 24.00 -35.44
N PRO A 414 -20.83 25.14 -35.54
CA PRO A 414 -20.77 26.32 -34.66
C PRO A 414 -21.79 26.30 -33.50
N ASP A 415 -22.77 25.40 -33.53
CA ASP A 415 -23.89 25.36 -32.58
C ASP A 415 -23.68 24.40 -31.40
N TYR A 416 -22.70 23.50 -31.49
CA TYR A 416 -22.38 22.48 -30.49
C TYR A 416 -23.57 21.57 -30.13
N GLN A 417 -24.51 21.38 -31.05
CA GLN A 417 -25.65 20.48 -30.83
C GLN A 417 -25.31 19.03 -31.15
N ARG A 418 -24.49 18.81 -32.19
CA ARG A 418 -24.01 17.47 -32.55
C ARG A 418 -22.76 17.14 -31.72
N HIS A 419 -22.69 15.92 -31.21
CA HIS A 419 -21.52 15.42 -30.50
C HIS A 419 -21.19 13.98 -30.88
N GLU A 420 -19.98 13.55 -30.54
CA GLU A 420 -19.56 12.15 -30.58
C GLU A 420 -18.59 11.85 -29.43
N VAL A 421 -18.44 10.57 -29.09
CA VAL A 421 -17.30 10.11 -28.31
C VAL A 421 -16.10 10.08 -29.24
N TYR A 422 -15.13 10.97 -28.99
CA TYR A 422 -13.92 11.07 -29.80
C TYR A 422 -13.01 9.86 -29.54
N VAL A 423 -12.78 9.54 -28.26
CA VAL A 423 -12.02 8.36 -27.81
C VAL A 423 -12.41 7.99 -26.37
N HIS A 424 -12.27 6.71 -26.02
CA HIS A 424 -12.29 6.24 -24.64
C HIS A 424 -10.85 6.08 -24.14
N ILE A 425 -10.44 6.92 -23.19
CA ILE A 425 -9.08 6.94 -22.63
C ILE A 425 -8.96 6.15 -21.32
N GLY A 426 -10.07 6.00 -20.59
CA GLY A 426 -10.10 5.42 -19.25
C GLY A 426 -9.73 6.42 -18.15
N GLY A 427 -9.88 6.03 -16.88
CA GLY A 427 -9.68 6.95 -15.75
C GLY A 427 -10.66 8.14 -15.79
N GLN A 428 -10.26 9.27 -15.19
CA GLN A 428 -11.02 10.53 -15.29
C GLN A 428 -10.13 11.58 -15.95
N PRO A 429 -10.44 12.08 -17.16
CA PRO A 429 -9.69 13.15 -17.80
C PRO A 429 -9.90 14.46 -17.02
N LEU A 430 -8.81 15.02 -16.50
CA LEU A 430 -8.77 16.23 -15.67
C LEU A 430 -8.05 17.40 -16.34
N ALA A 431 -7.58 17.23 -17.57
CA ALA A 431 -7.28 18.34 -18.45
C ALA A 431 -7.35 17.86 -19.88
N VAL A 432 -7.72 18.75 -20.79
CA VAL A 432 -7.69 18.48 -22.23
C VAL A 432 -7.12 19.69 -22.94
N HIS A 433 -6.02 19.50 -23.66
CA HIS A 433 -5.38 20.59 -24.42
C HIS A 433 -5.00 20.11 -25.81
N MET A 434 -5.08 21.03 -26.77
CA MET A 434 -4.66 20.77 -28.15
C MET A 434 -3.24 21.31 -28.35
N SER A 435 -2.32 20.45 -28.78
CA SER A 435 -0.96 20.88 -29.13
C SER A 435 -0.96 21.73 -30.41
N GLY A 436 0.15 22.44 -30.66
CA GLY A 436 0.34 23.20 -31.91
C GLY A 436 0.22 22.33 -33.17
N ASP A 437 0.58 21.04 -33.07
CA ASP A 437 0.46 20.05 -34.13
C ASP A 437 -0.96 19.51 -34.34
N GLY A 438 -1.93 19.88 -33.49
CA GLY A 438 -3.31 19.40 -33.55
C GLY A 438 -3.50 18.00 -32.97
N GLU A 439 -2.64 17.58 -32.04
CA GLU A 439 -2.85 16.36 -31.23
C GLU A 439 -3.41 16.74 -29.86
N LEU A 440 -4.37 15.95 -29.36
CA LEU A 440 -4.98 16.19 -28.06
C LEU A 440 -4.12 15.56 -26.98
N HIS A 441 -3.84 16.29 -25.91
CA HIS A 441 -3.17 15.79 -24.72
C HIS A 441 -4.15 15.80 -23.56
N SER A 442 -4.02 14.84 -22.65
CA SER A 442 -4.85 14.78 -21.45
C SER A 442 -4.05 14.33 -20.23
N CYS A 443 -4.24 15.05 -19.11
CA CYS A 443 -3.92 14.54 -17.79
C CYS A 443 -5.10 13.72 -17.29
N VAL A 444 -4.83 12.48 -16.88
CA VAL A 444 -5.86 11.53 -16.47
C VAL A 444 -5.63 11.14 -15.02
N GLY A 445 -6.60 11.46 -14.17
CA GLY A 445 -6.61 11.08 -12.76
C GLY A 445 -6.50 9.56 -12.60
N GLY A 446 -5.54 9.12 -11.78
CA GLY A 446 -5.21 7.72 -11.53
C GLY A 446 -4.29 7.08 -12.57
N MET A 447 -3.93 7.79 -13.65
CA MET A 447 -3.20 7.20 -14.79
C MET A 447 -1.94 7.99 -15.20
N GLY A 448 -1.98 9.33 -15.22
CA GLY A 448 -0.83 10.17 -15.62
C GLY A 448 -1.10 11.00 -16.89
N LEU A 449 -0.05 11.26 -17.68
CA LEU A 449 -0.08 12.08 -18.89
C LEU A 449 -0.23 11.22 -20.16
N TYR A 450 -1.19 11.56 -21.00
CA TYR A 450 -1.54 10.84 -22.21
C TYR A 450 -1.70 11.78 -23.40
N LYS A 451 -1.58 11.20 -24.59
CA LYS A 451 -1.79 11.84 -25.89
C LYS A 451 -2.79 11.04 -26.71
N VAL A 452 -3.63 11.71 -27.46
CA VAL A 452 -4.52 11.15 -28.46
C VAL A 452 -4.09 11.68 -29.82
N THR A 453 -3.62 10.79 -30.68
CA THR A 453 -3.15 11.15 -32.02
C THR A 453 -4.33 11.60 -32.91
N LYS A 454 -4.03 12.21 -34.06
CA LYS A 454 -5.05 12.54 -35.08
C LYS A 454 -5.82 11.32 -35.59
N ASN A 455 -5.22 10.13 -35.49
CA ASN A 455 -5.85 8.85 -35.84
C ASN A 455 -6.68 8.27 -34.68
N ARG A 456 -6.86 9.02 -33.58
CA ARG A 456 -7.60 8.59 -32.37
C ARG A 456 -6.93 7.46 -31.59
N GLU A 457 -5.62 7.32 -31.70
CA GLU A 457 -4.86 6.35 -30.90
C GLU A 457 -4.46 6.98 -29.55
N VAL A 458 -4.75 6.26 -28.46
CA VAL A 458 -4.36 6.65 -27.10
C VAL A 458 -2.93 6.19 -26.84
N VAL A 459 -2.03 7.14 -26.60
CA VAL A 459 -0.61 6.92 -26.33
C VAL A 459 -0.30 7.42 -24.93
N LYS A 460 0.20 6.53 -24.07
CA LYS A 460 0.72 6.92 -22.76
C LYS A 460 2.04 7.67 -22.95
N LEU A 461 2.13 8.89 -22.42
CA LEU A 461 3.38 9.66 -22.39
C LEU A 461 4.15 9.38 -21.10
N SER A 462 3.48 9.45 -19.96
CA SER A 462 4.13 9.23 -18.66
C SER A 462 3.14 8.87 -17.55
N ASP A 463 3.46 7.86 -16.74
CA ASP A 463 2.74 7.47 -15.52
C ASP A 463 3.64 7.46 -14.27
N GLU A 464 4.90 7.83 -14.43
CA GLU A 464 5.90 7.86 -13.36
C GLU A 464 6.88 9.03 -13.48
N THR A 465 7.49 9.41 -12.38
CA THR A 465 8.51 10.45 -12.27
C THR A 465 9.63 9.99 -11.33
N ASN A 466 10.60 10.85 -11.05
CA ASN A 466 11.70 10.51 -10.13
C ASN A 466 11.20 10.20 -8.71
N ARG A 467 11.69 9.09 -8.13
CA ARG A 467 11.37 8.66 -6.76
C ARG A 467 12.15 9.48 -5.72
N SER A 468 11.51 9.80 -4.60
CA SER A 468 12.21 10.35 -3.43
C SER A 468 12.94 9.25 -2.65
N TRP A 469 14.22 9.48 -2.36
CA TRP A 469 15.05 8.54 -1.59
C TRP A 469 14.56 8.26 -0.18
N PHE A 470 13.88 9.23 0.45
CA PHE A 470 13.41 9.15 1.83
C PHE A 470 11.91 8.83 1.96
N SER A 471 11.21 8.56 0.85
CA SER A 471 9.78 8.25 0.91
C SER A 471 9.55 6.79 1.30
N VAL A 472 8.68 6.57 2.29
CA VAL A 472 8.31 5.23 2.76
C VAL A 472 7.40 4.55 1.73
N ILE A 473 6.44 5.29 1.16
CA ILE A 473 5.62 4.87 0.03
C ILE A 473 6.31 5.28 -1.27
N ASP A 474 6.22 4.44 -2.29
CA ASP A 474 6.73 4.82 -3.61
C ASP A 474 5.92 6.00 -4.16
N ASP A 475 6.59 7.15 -4.32
CA ASP A 475 6.03 8.41 -4.79
C ASP A 475 6.38 8.70 -6.26
N SER A 476 6.99 7.74 -6.96
CA SER A 476 7.27 7.86 -8.40
C SER A 476 6.00 7.80 -9.24
N ARG A 477 5.03 6.96 -8.85
CA ARG A 477 3.77 6.77 -9.57
C ARG A 477 2.86 7.98 -9.42
N MET A 478 2.32 8.44 -10.54
CA MET A 478 1.36 9.54 -10.57
C MET A 478 -0.02 9.05 -10.12
N ARG A 479 -0.66 9.78 -9.21
CA ARG A 479 -2.01 9.49 -8.71
C ARG A 479 -3.06 10.45 -9.24
N LEU A 480 -2.78 11.74 -9.23
CA LEU A 480 -3.78 12.75 -9.59
C LEU A 480 -3.16 13.82 -10.48
N ALA A 481 -2.74 13.39 -11.68
CA ALA A 481 -2.34 14.33 -12.73
C ALA A 481 -3.57 15.15 -13.12
N ASP A 482 -3.45 16.48 -13.04
CA ASP A 482 -4.58 17.39 -13.03
C ASP A 482 -4.52 18.31 -14.26
N ASP A 483 -3.80 19.44 -14.23
CA ASP A 483 -3.72 20.37 -15.36
C ASP A 483 -2.34 20.44 -16.01
N MET A 484 -2.25 20.96 -17.24
CA MET A 484 -1.00 21.07 -17.99
C MET A 484 -0.95 22.28 -18.93
N ASP A 485 0.27 22.66 -19.31
CA ASP A 485 0.49 23.56 -20.44
C ASP A 485 1.80 23.25 -21.19
N PHE A 486 1.88 23.71 -22.45
CA PHE A 486 3.02 23.49 -23.34
C PHE A 486 4.02 24.64 -23.25
N ALA A 487 5.28 24.32 -22.97
CA ALA A 487 6.38 25.28 -23.02
C ALA A 487 6.85 25.51 -24.47
N PRO A 488 7.47 26.66 -24.79
CA PRO A 488 7.93 26.95 -26.15
C PRO A 488 8.98 25.97 -26.69
N ASP A 489 9.69 25.26 -25.82
CA ASP A 489 10.70 24.26 -26.20
C ASP A 489 10.12 22.85 -26.42
N GLY A 490 8.78 22.73 -26.41
CA GLY A 490 8.02 21.50 -26.58
C GLY A 490 7.82 20.68 -25.30
N LYS A 491 8.42 21.09 -24.17
CA LYS A 491 8.19 20.38 -22.89
C LYS A 491 6.77 20.60 -22.39
N ILE A 492 6.24 19.60 -21.69
CA ILE A 492 4.91 19.68 -21.07
C ILE A 492 5.12 19.85 -19.57
N TYR A 493 4.61 20.93 -19.02
CA TYR A 493 4.55 21.13 -17.58
C TYR A 493 3.14 20.82 -17.11
N PHE A 494 3.02 19.98 -16.10
CA PHE A 494 1.72 19.58 -15.58
C PHE A 494 1.75 19.43 -14.07
N SER A 495 0.59 19.60 -13.45
CA SER A 495 0.40 19.45 -12.02
C SER A 495 -0.01 18.04 -11.67
N GLU A 496 0.44 17.61 -10.51
CA GLU A 496 -0.14 16.49 -9.79
C GLU A 496 -0.66 17.03 -8.45
N ALA A 497 -1.99 17.07 -8.33
CA ALA A 497 -2.69 17.68 -7.20
C ALA A 497 -2.31 17.03 -5.86
N THR A 498 -2.14 15.71 -5.83
CA THR A 498 -1.64 14.98 -4.64
C THR A 498 -0.98 13.66 -5.01
N ILE A 499 0.12 13.33 -4.32
CA ILE A 499 0.77 12.01 -4.42
C ILE A 499 0.14 10.97 -3.50
N ARG A 500 -0.81 11.36 -2.64
CA ARG A 500 -1.31 10.52 -1.53
C ARG A 500 -2.66 9.89 -1.80
N TYR A 501 -3.57 10.67 -2.39
CA TYR A 501 -4.97 10.30 -2.56
C TYR A 501 -5.33 10.19 -4.05
N ASP A 502 -6.39 9.45 -4.35
CA ASP A 502 -6.95 9.35 -5.69
C ASP A 502 -8.11 10.33 -5.88
N MET A 503 -8.66 10.41 -7.09
CA MET A 503 -9.73 11.35 -7.46
C MET A 503 -11.03 11.21 -6.65
N HIS A 504 -11.26 10.11 -5.91
CA HIS A 504 -12.43 9.99 -5.03
C HIS A 504 -12.15 10.45 -3.58
N ASP A 505 -10.87 10.58 -3.21
CA ASP A 505 -10.40 10.92 -1.86
C ASP A 505 -9.70 12.29 -1.81
N TRP A 506 -9.82 13.12 -2.87
CA TRP A 506 -9.13 14.42 -2.99
C TRP A 506 -9.39 15.36 -1.82
N THR A 507 -10.60 15.32 -1.29
CA THR A 507 -11.10 16.09 -0.13
C THR A 507 -10.30 15.83 1.15
N VAL A 508 -9.70 14.65 1.30
CA VAL A 508 -8.82 14.30 2.42
C VAL A 508 -7.54 15.13 2.36
N ASP A 509 -7.06 15.48 1.16
CA ASP A 509 -5.92 16.38 0.97
C ASP A 509 -6.24 17.80 1.45
N ALA A 510 -7.45 18.29 1.14
CA ALA A 510 -7.95 19.57 1.63
C ALA A 510 -8.00 19.61 3.16
N LEU A 511 -8.42 18.50 3.78
CA LEU A 511 -8.40 18.35 5.24
C LEU A 511 -6.97 18.32 5.80
N GLU A 512 -5.99 17.85 5.04
CA GLU A 512 -4.61 17.80 5.49
C GLU A 512 -3.88 19.15 5.41
N MET A 513 -4.05 19.87 4.30
CA MET A 513 -3.32 21.10 3.96
C MET A 513 -1.80 20.98 4.07
N ARG A 514 -1.25 19.79 3.80
CA ARG A 514 0.20 19.53 3.95
C ARG A 514 1.04 19.92 2.75
N GLY A 515 0.40 20.18 1.61
CA GLY A 515 1.07 20.36 0.34
C GLY A 515 1.65 19.05 -0.16
N ASN A 516 0.77 18.09 -0.48
CA ASN A 516 1.17 16.77 -0.98
C ASN A 516 1.33 16.73 -2.51
N GLY A 517 1.07 17.83 -3.21
CA GLY A 517 1.15 17.88 -4.66
C GLY A 517 2.52 18.35 -5.17
N ARG A 518 2.65 18.36 -6.50
CA ARG A 518 3.87 18.77 -7.20
C ARG A 518 3.60 19.27 -8.62
N LEU A 519 4.57 19.98 -9.19
CA LEU A 519 4.67 20.20 -10.64
C LEU A 519 5.70 19.26 -11.25
N ILE A 520 5.38 18.75 -12.43
CA ILE A 520 6.17 17.78 -13.18
C ILE A 520 6.44 18.37 -14.57
N CYS A 521 7.63 18.09 -15.09
CA CYS A 521 8.04 18.43 -16.44
C CYS A 521 8.28 17.13 -17.19
N TYR A 522 7.57 16.94 -18.30
CA TYR A 522 7.79 15.89 -19.27
C TYR A 522 8.58 16.44 -20.46
N ASP A 523 9.64 15.73 -20.86
CA ASP A 523 10.44 16.05 -22.02
C ASP A 523 10.13 15.07 -23.16
N PRO A 524 9.49 15.52 -24.25
CA PRO A 524 9.14 14.62 -25.35
C PRO A 524 10.35 14.10 -26.13
N LYS A 525 11.55 14.71 -25.98
CA LYS A 525 12.75 14.28 -26.71
C LYS A 525 13.29 12.93 -26.25
N ASP A 526 13.21 12.67 -24.95
CA ASP A 526 13.69 11.43 -24.34
C ASP A 526 12.59 10.65 -23.62
N GLY A 527 11.37 11.19 -23.55
CA GLY A 527 10.23 10.58 -22.88
C GLY A 527 10.34 10.60 -21.35
N SER A 528 11.23 11.41 -20.77
CA SER A 528 11.46 11.46 -19.33
C SER A 528 10.53 12.45 -18.63
N SER A 529 10.12 12.09 -17.40
CA SER A 529 9.37 12.97 -16.50
C SER A 529 10.16 13.23 -15.23
N ARG A 530 10.21 14.51 -14.79
CA ARG A 530 10.84 14.92 -13.53
C ARG A 530 9.96 15.86 -12.72
N THR A 531 9.94 15.67 -11.42
CA THR A 531 9.37 16.60 -10.46
C THR A 531 10.22 17.87 -10.43
N VAL A 532 9.65 19.00 -10.85
CA VAL A 532 10.34 20.30 -10.86
C VAL A 532 10.06 21.12 -9.61
N LEU A 533 8.86 20.99 -9.03
CA LEU A 533 8.49 21.64 -7.78
C LEU A 533 7.71 20.70 -6.88
N PRO A 534 8.33 20.14 -5.82
CA PRO A 534 7.61 19.32 -4.85
C PRO A 534 6.90 20.17 -3.79
N LYS A 535 6.04 19.52 -3.00
CA LYS A 535 5.40 20.05 -1.79
C LYS A 535 4.51 21.27 -2.04
N ARG A 536 3.66 21.20 -3.06
CA ARG A 536 2.67 22.23 -3.40
C ARG A 536 1.30 21.92 -2.79
N GLY A 537 0.59 22.96 -2.37
CA GLY A 537 -0.74 22.93 -1.78
C GLY A 537 -1.83 22.64 -2.81
N PHE A 538 -1.92 21.38 -3.26
CA PHE A 538 -2.89 20.94 -4.27
C PHE A 538 -2.78 21.79 -5.54
N PRO A 539 -1.68 21.63 -6.30
CA PRO A 539 -1.46 22.40 -7.50
C PRO A 539 -2.42 21.94 -8.58
N ASN A 540 -3.21 22.89 -9.09
CA ASN A 540 -4.07 22.70 -10.25
C ASN A 540 -3.55 23.59 -11.38
N GLY A 541 -4.42 24.01 -12.30
CA GLY A 541 -4.29 25.18 -13.15
C GLY A 541 -2.88 25.60 -13.53
N VAL A 542 -2.32 25.07 -14.62
CA VAL A 542 -1.00 25.39 -15.15
C VAL A 542 -1.16 26.22 -16.42
N CYS A 543 -0.47 27.36 -16.53
CA CYS A 543 -0.57 28.23 -17.71
C CYS A 543 0.73 29.03 -17.94
N MET A 544 1.35 28.93 -19.12
CA MET A 544 2.56 29.69 -19.46
C MET A 544 2.25 31.19 -19.56
N THR A 545 3.15 32.03 -19.07
CA THR A 545 2.87 33.48 -18.96
C THR A 545 2.99 34.26 -20.27
N GLY A 546 3.70 33.75 -21.26
CA GLY A 546 4.02 34.51 -22.48
C GLY A 546 5.51 34.75 -22.71
N ASP A 547 6.30 34.76 -21.63
CA ASP A 547 7.71 35.17 -21.66
C ASP A 547 8.69 34.07 -22.12
N GLY A 548 8.22 32.83 -22.23
CA GLY A 548 9.03 31.66 -22.53
C GLY A 548 9.97 31.21 -21.40
N GLU A 549 9.84 31.80 -20.21
CA GLU A 549 10.69 31.53 -19.05
C GLU A 549 9.91 31.08 -17.81
N SER A 550 8.60 31.33 -17.76
CA SER A 550 7.78 31.10 -16.58
C SER A 550 6.34 30.67 -16.86
N LEU A 551 5.75 30.02 -15.86
CA LEU A 551 4.35 29.58 -15.84
C LEU A 551 3.66 30.02 -14.55
N LEU A 552 2.35 30.18 -14.61
CA LEU A 552 1.47 30.30 -13.46
C LEU A 552 0.99 28.91 -13.03
N PHE A 553 0.83 28.74 -11.72
CA PHE A 553 0.10 27.60 -11.17
C PHE A 553 -0.75 27.99 -9.97
N ALA A 554 -1.93 27.39 -9.86
CA ALA A 554 -2.81 27.56 -8.70
C ALA A 554 -2.37 26.67 -7.55
N GLU A 555 -2.52 27.11 -6.31
CA GLU A 555 -2.52 26.23 -5.13
C GLU A 555 -3.88 26.36 -4.43
N SER A 556 -4.78 25.43 -4.74
CA SER A 556 -6.20 25.54 -4.38
C SER A 556 -6.37 25.74 -2.88
N TRP A 557 -5.81 24.84 -2.05
CA TRP A 557 -5.97 24.91 -0.60
C TRP A 557 -5.24 26.07 0.07
N LEU A 558 -4.37 26.77 -0.65
CA LEU A 558 -3.69 27.98 -0.16
C LEU A 558 -4.30 29.27 -0.70
N CYS A 559 -5.33 29.18 -1.54
CA CYS A 559 -6.08 30.31 -2.09
C CYS A 559 -5.18 31.33 -2.80
N ARG A 560 -4.19 30.82 -3.55
CA ARG A 560 -3.17 31.67 -4.19
C ARG A 560 -2.77 31.18 -5.57
N ILE A 561 -2.30 32.13 -6.38
CA ILE A 561 -1.65 31.91 -7.67
C ILE A 561 -0.17 32.20 -7.51
N ASN A 562 0.65 31.31 -8.03
CA ASN A 562 2.09 31.44 -8.00
C ASN A 562 2.64 31.49 -9.43
N ARG A 563 3.79 32.12 -9.60
CA ARG A 563 4.60 32.08 -10.82
C ARG A 563 5.85 31.27 -10.57
N TYR A 564 6.08 30.24 -11.38
CA TYR A 564 7.30 29.45 -11.38
C TYR A 564 8.17 29.80 -12.58
N TRP A 565 9.42 30.15 -12.31
CA TRP A 565 10.43 30.44 -13.32
C TRP A 565 11.19 29.16 -13.67
N PHE A 566 10.93 28.57 -14.83
CA PHE A 566 11.60 27.33 -15.27
C PHE A 566 12.85 27.60 -16.12
N ALA A 567 12.99 28.80 -16.66
CA ALA A 567 14.18 29.29 -17.36
C ALA A 567 14.51 30.74 -16.93
N GLY A 568 15.46 31.36 -17.63
CA GLY A 568 15.90 32.74 -17.35
C GLY A 568 16.75 32.92 -16.07
N PRO A 569 17.06 34.18 -15.70
CA PRO A 569 17.86 34.51 -14.52
C PRO A 569 17.23 34.10 -13.19
N LYS A 570 15.89 34.00 -13.15
CA LYS A 570 15.12 33.59 -11.97
C LYS A 570 14.85 32.07 -11.91
N LYS A 571 15.47 31.27 -12.78
CA LYS A 571 15.23 29.83 -12.86
C LYS A 571 15.25 29.14 -11.48
N GLY A 572 14.19 28.39 -11.19
CA GLY A 572 14.02 27.63 -9.96
C GLY A 572 13.27 28.37 -8.84
N THR A 573 12.98 29.67 -8.99
CA THR A 573 12.25 30.43 -7.98
C THR A 573 10.74 30.38 -8.20
N VAL A 574 10.01 30.60 -7.11
CA VAL A 574 8.53 30.71 -7.09
C VAL A 574 8.18 32.03 -6.44
N GLU A 575 7.33 32.81 -7.11
CA GLU A 575 6.82 34.10 -6.64
C GLU A 575 5.30 33.99 -6.47
N ILE A 576 4.75 34.63 -5.43
CA ILE A 576 3.29 34.71 -5.24
C ILE A 576 2.80 35.87 -6.10
N VAL A 577 1.86 35.60 -7.00
CA VAL A 577 1.21 36.63 -7.83
C VAL A 577 0.05 37.23 -7.06
N THR A 578 -0.82 36.40 -6.47
CA THR A 578 -1.90 36.84 -5.59
C THR A 578 -2.24 35.75 -4.58
N ASP A 579 -2.54 36.13 -3.33
CA ASP A 579 -2.99 35.25 -2.24
C ASP A 579 -4.27 35.76 -1.55
N THR A 580 -4.93 36.72 -2.19
CA THR A 580 -6.11 37.42 -1.66
C THR A 580 -7.43 36.90 -2.26
N LEU A 581 -7.39 35.74 -2.91
CA LEU A 581 -8.56 35.18 -3.57
C LEU A 581 -9.67 34.83 -2.56
N PRO A 582 -10.95 35.11 -2.88
CA PRO A 582 -12.09 34.79 -2.03
C PRO A 582 -12.44 33.30 -2.02
N GLY A 583 -11.85 32.53 -2.94
CA GLY A 583 -12.12 31.10 -3.14
C GLY A 583 -10.86 30.30 -3.42
N TYR A 584 -11.07 29.00 -3.63
CA TYR A 584 -10.01 28.03 -3.94
C TYR A 584 -9.75 28.06 -5.46
N PRO A 585 -8.58 28.55 -5.93
CA PRO A 585 -8.29 28.62 -7.35
C PRO A 585 -8.10 27.23 -7.95
N ASP A 586 -8.51 27.09 -9.20
CA ASP A 586 -8.42 25.89 -9.99
C ASP A 586 -7.74 26.22 -11.34
N ASN A 587 -8.29 25.81 -12.49
CA ASN A 587 -7.65 26.05 -13.78
C ASN A 587 -7.43 27.53 -14.11
N ILE A 588 -6.30 27.78 -14.78
CA ILE A 588 -5.84 29.11 -15.21
C ILE A 588 -5.74 29.11 -16.74
N ARG A 589 -6.37 30.08 -17.42
CA ARG A 589 -6.28 30.23 -18.89
C ARG A 589 -6.03 31.67 -19.31
N ARG A 590 -5.48 31.88 -20.51
CA ARG A 590 -5.24 33.23 -21.04
C ARG A 590 -6.55 33.89 -21.46
N SER A 591 -6.53 35.21 -21.46
CA SER A 591 -7.59 36.08 -21.95
C SER A 591 -7.10 36.89 -23.15
N SER A 592 -8.02 37.36 -24.00
CA SER A 592 -7.67 38.11 -25.21
C SER A 592 -7.00 39.48 -24.98
N ASP A 593 -7.08 40.02 -23.77
CA ASP A 593 -6.51 41.30 -23.35
C ASP A 593 -5.17 41.16 -22.61
N GLY A 594 -4.53 39.99 -22.65
CA GLY A 594 -3.25 39.73 -22.00
C GLY A 594 -3.33 39.43 -20.50
N CYS A 595 -4.54 39.35 -19.95
CA CYS A 595 -4.79 38.88 -18.58
C CYS A 595 -4.99 37.34 -18.52
N PHE A 596 -5.28 36.83 -17.33
CA PHE A 596 -5.55 35.41 -17.07
C PHE A 596 -6.88 35.22 -16.37
N TRP A 597 -7.69 34.30 -16.87
CA TRP A 597 -8.89 33.78 -16.22
C TRP A 597 -8.52 32.68 -15.23
N ILE A 598 -9.20 32.64 -14.08
CA ILE A 598 -9.00 31.67 -13.00
C ILE A 598 -10.35 31.19 -12.49
N ALA A 599 -10.51 29.88 -12.36
CA ALA A 599 -11.72 29.26 -11.83
C ALA A 599 -11.61 29.23 -10.33
N LEU A 600 -12.71 29.51 -9.64
CA LEU A 600 -12.81 29.26 -8.21
C LEU A 600 -13.76 28.07 -7.98
N VAL A 601 -13.18 26.93 -7.64
CA VAL A 601 -13.92 25.67 -7.43
C VAL A 601 -14.86 25.73 -6.21
N GLY A 602 -14.58 26.65 -5.29
CA GLY A 602 -15.46 26.95 -4.18
C GLY A 602 -15.02 28.19 -3.43
N MET A 603 -15.86 28.63 -2.49
CA MET A 603 -15.65 29.82 -1.70
C MET A 603 -15.13 29.50 -0.30
N ARG A 604 -14.25 30.36 0.19
CA ARG A 604 -13.78 30.28 1.57
C ARG A 604 -14.91 30.58 2.52
N THR A 605 -14.94 29.86 3.64
CA THR A 605 -15.89 30.13 4.73
C THR A 605 -15.13 30.39 6.02
N PRO A 606 -15.61 31.32 6.88
CA PRO A 606 -14.97 31.60 8.17
C PRO A 606 -14.84 30.36 9.06
N ALA A 607 -15.83 29.44 8.98
CA ALA A 607 -15.83 28.19 9.71
C ALA A 607 -14.67 27.28 9.27
N LEU A 608 -14.49 27.09 7.95
CA LEU A 608 -13.43 26.26 7.42
C LEU A 608 -12.05 26.88 7.68
N ASP A 609 -11.89 28.19 7.47
CA ASP A 609 -10.66 28.93 7.77
C ASP A 609 -10.22 28.76 9.24
N LEU A 610 -11.18 28.76 10.17
CA LEU A 610 -10.91 28.50 11.59
C LEU A 610 -10.47 27.04 11.80
N ALA A 611 -11.16 26.07 11.18
CA ALA A 611 -10.79 24.66 11.26
C ALA A 611 -9.40 24.36 10.67
N CYS A 612 -9.00 25.07 9.61
CA CYS A 612 -7.66 25.02 9.02
C CYS A 612 -6.56 25.40 10.03
N ARG A 613 -6.87 26.22 11.04
CA ARG A 613 -5.96 26.55 12.15
C ARG A 613 -5.95 25.53 13.28
N MET A 614 -6.80 24.49 13.21
CA MET A 614 -7.01 23.51 14.27
C MET A 614 -6.75 22.05 13.78
N PRO A 615 -5.49 21.62 13.59
CA PRO A 615 -5.17 20.27 13.12
C PRO A 615 -5.79 19.16 13.96
N GLY A 616 -5.81 19.32 15.29
CA GLY A 616 -6.41 18.35 16.20
C GLY A 616 -7.93 18.24 16.06
N PHE A 617 -8.63 19.31 15.66
CA PHE A 617 -10.06 19.26 15.35
C PHE A 617 -10.30 18.47 14.08
N ARG A 618 -9.63 18.82 12.98
CA ARG A 618 -9.72 18.11 11.70
C ARG A 618 -9.37 16.63 11.83
N LYS A 619 -8.35 16.29 12.63
CA LYS A 619 -7.99 14.90 12.91
C LYS A 619 -9.10 14.14 13.64
N ARG A 620 -9.78 14.77 14.61
CA ARG A 620 -10.91 14.13 15.30
C ARG A 620 -12.13 14.00 14.39
N MET A 621 -12.39 15.00 13.54
CA MET A 621 -13.44 14.96 12.53
C MET A 621 -13.25 13.74 11.63
N ALA A 622 -12.06 13.59 11.03
CA ALA A 622 -11.74 12.46 10.17
C ALA A 622 -11.81 11.08 10.85
N GLN A 623 -11.68 11.02 12.19
CA GLN A 623 -11.71 9.77 12.95
C GLN A 623 -13.09 9.38 13.51
N ARG A 624 -14.02 10.34 13.62
CA ARG A 624 -15.26 10.16 14.39
C ARG A 624 -16.52 10.51 13.63
N ILE A 625 -16.41 11.26 12.54
CA ILE A 625 -17.53 11.78 11.77
C ILE A 625 -17.50 11.12 10.38
N PRO A 626 -18.64 10.65 9.86
CA PRO A 626 -18.78 10.21 8.47
C PRO A 626 -18.27 11.25 7.48
N PHE A 627 -17.74 10.79 6.35
CA PHE A 627 -17.07 11.64 5.37
C PHE A 627 -17.97 12.76 4.81
N ASP A 628 -19.23 12.44 4.57
CA ASP A 628 -20.32 13.30 4.09
C ASP A 628 -20.74 14.39 5.08
N GLU A 629 -20.37 14.27 6.36
CA GLU A 629 -20.68 15.25 7.41
C GLU A 629 -19.47 16.12 7.78
N TRP A 630 -18.37 16.05 7.03
CA TRP A 630 -17.20 16.88 7.28
C TRP A 630 -17.46 18.35 6.96
N LEU A 631 -16.77 19.25 7.68
CA LEU A 631 -16.69 20.64 7.28
C LEU A 631 -15.91 20.75 5.96
N HIS A 632 -16.58 21.26 4.92
CA HIS A 632 -16.08 21.25 3.55
C HIS A 632 -16.07 22.66 2.92
N PRO A 633 -15.21 22.93 1.90
CA PRO A 633 -15.33 24.12 1.07
C PRO A 633 -16.75 24.37 0.57
N ASN A 634 -17.17 25.63 0.44
CA ASN A 634 -18.45 25.95 -0.18
C ASN A 634 -18.34 25.79 -1.70
N ILE A 635 -18.70 24.62 -2.21
CA ILE A 635 -18.67 24.28 -3.64
C ILE A 635 -19.96 24.63 -4.40
N ASN A 636 -20.95 25.23 -3.72
CA ASN A 636 -22.27 25.57 -4.30
C ASN A 636 -22.30 26.97 -4.92
N THR A 637 -21.17 27.50 -5.37
CA THR A 637 -21.07 28.83 -5.97
C THR A 637 -20.11 28.78 -7.14
N GLY A 638 -20.57 29.21 -8.32
CA GLY A 638 -19.72 29.34 -9.51
C GLY A 638 -19.05 30.71 -9.53
N CYS A 639 -17.73 30.75 -9.74
CA CYS A 639 -17.04 32.02 -9.93
C CYS A 639 -15.81 31.86 -10.80
N VAL A 640 -15.61 32.84 -11.68
CA VAL A 640 -14.43 33.01 -12.50
C VAL A 640 -13.88 34.41 -12.25
N VAL A 641 -12.60 34.51 -11.93
CA VAL A 641 -11.91 35.79 -11.71
C VAL A 641 -10.88 36.03 -12.79
N LYS A 642 -10.61 37.30 -13.07
CA LYS A 642 -9.62 37.71 -14.05
C LYS A 642 -8.52 38.51 -13.35
N ILE A 643 -7.27 38.15 -13.61
CA ILE A 643 -6.09 38.80 -13.02
C ILE A 643 -5.07 39.19 -14.08
N ASP A 644 -4.29 40.22 -13.81
CA ASP A 644 -3.06 40.50 -14.56
C ASP A 644 -1.84 39.78 -13.95
N LEU A 645 -0.66 39.92 -14.58
CA LEU A 645 0.60 39.32 -14.09
C LEU A 645 1.12 39.95 -12.80
N ASP A 646 0.66 41.16 -12.44
CA ASP A 646 0.99 41.83 -11.19
C ASP A 646 0.08 41.36 -10.03
N GLY A 647 -0.91 40.52 -10.33
CA GLY A 647 -1.86 39.95 -9.36
C GLY A 647 -3.06 40.83 -9.07
N THR A 648 -3.25 41.92 -9.83
CA THR A 648 -4.41 42.79 -9.71
C THR A 648 -5.62 42.11 -10.35
N VAL A 649 -6.71 42.03 -9.59
CA VAL A 649 -7.98 41.49 -10.11
C VAL A 649 -8.66 42.57 -10.92
N THR A 650 -8.96 42.27 -12.18
CA THR A 650 -9.59 43.20 -13.13
C THR A 650 -11.10 43.00 -13.22
N GLY A 651 -11.61 41.83 -12.82
CA GLY A 651 -13.03 41.55 -12.72
C GLY A 651 -13.35 40.15 -12.24
N ALA A 652 -14.61 39.91 -11.88
CA ALA A 652 -15.13 38.62 -11.49
C ALA A 652 -16.53 38.39 -12.05
N LEU A 653 -16.81 37.16 -12.46
CA LEU A 653 -18.11 36.70 -12.93
C LEU A 653 -18.60 35.61 -11.98
N TRP A 654 -19.87 35.67 -11.61
CA TRP A 654 -20.44 34.83 -10.57
C TRP A 654 -21.74 34.14 -11.02
N ASP A 655 -22.02 32.97 -10.44
CA ASP A 655 -23.34 32.33 -10.35
C ASP A 655 -23.57 32.00 -8.88
N THR A 656 -24.31 32.88 -8.18
CA THR A 656 -24.61 32.71 -6.75
C THR A 656 -25.75 31.75 -6.49
N THR A 657 -26.56 31.45 -7.51
CA THR A 657 -27.67 30.49 -7.41
C THR A 657 -27.16 29.05 -7.32
N GLY A 658 -26.03 28.77 -7.97
CA GLY A 658 -25.48 27.42 -8.08
C GLY A 658 -26.35 26.48 -8.92
N GLU A 659 -27.34 27.00 -9.66
CA GLU A 659 -28.27 26.17 -10.45
C GLU A 659 -27.69 25.77 -11.81
N LYS A 660 -26.91 26.65 -12.45
CA LYS A 660 -26.37 26.39 -13.79
C LYS A 660 -24.97 25.80 -13.73
N HIS A 661 -24.07 26.45 -13.01
CA HIS A 661 -22.67 26.05 -12.93
C HIS A 661 -22.14 26.18 -11.49
N PRO A 662 -22.57 25.31 -10.57
CA PRO A 662 -21.85 25.13 -9.31
C PRO A 662 -20.45 24.57 -9.58
N MET A 663 -19.50 24.78 -8.67
CA MET A 663 -18.17 24.18 -8.70
C MET A 663 -17.48 24.27 -10.09
N ILE A 664 -17.23 25.49 -10.56
CA ILE A 664 -16.51 25.72 -11.82
C ILE A 664 -15.04 25.36 -11.61
N THR A 665 -14.53 24.41 -12.39
CA THR A 665 -13.12 23.97 -12.34
C THR A 665 -12.29 24.57 -13.47
N SER A 666 -12.93 24.94 -14.58
CA SER A 666 -12.25 25.53 -15.73
C SER A 666 -13.09 26.57 -16.47
N MET A 667 -12.38 27.39 -17.23
CA MET A 667 -12.95 28.28 -18.22
C MET A 667 -12.01 28.42 -19.39
N ARG A 668 -12.51 28.72 -20.58
CA ARG A 668 -11.64 29.07 -21.71
C ARG A 668 -12.30 30.13 -22.57
N GLU A 669 -11.57 31.19 -22.87
CA GLU A 669 -12.01 32.21 -23.82
C GLU A 669 -11.72 31.75 -25.25
N HIS A 670 -12.74 31.80 -26.12
CA HIS A 670 -12.61 31.43 -27.52
C HIS A 670 -13.59 32.26 -28.35
N LYS A 671 -13.07 33.00 -29.34
CA LYS A 671 -13.84 33.81 -30.30
C LYS A 671 -14.94 34.66 -29.66
N GLY A 672 -14.55 35.50 -28.70
CA GLY A 672 -15.46 36.44 -28.03
C GLY A 672 -16.45 35.80 -27.03
N HIS A 673 -16.30 34.51 -26.71
CA HIS A 673 -17.12 33.82 -25.73
C HIS A 673 -16.23 33.20 -24.63
N LEU A 674 -16.77 33.12 -23.43
CA LEU A 674 -16.19 32.34 -22.34
C LEU A 674 -16.94 31.03 -22.21
N TYR A 675 -16.21 29.92 -22.24
CA TYR A 675 -16.74 28.58 -22.04
C TYR A 675 -16.42 28.13 -20.62
N LEU A 676 -17.33 27.42 -19.95
CA LEU A 676 -17.24 27.04 -18.54
C LEU A 676 -17.33 25.52 -18.38
N GLY A 677 -16.42 24.94 -17.59
CA GLY A 677 -16.38 23.53 -17.20
C GLY A 677 -16.52 23.34 -15.70
N GLY A 678 -16.96 22.15 -15.28
CA GLY A 678 -17.00 21.74 -13.87
C GLY A 678 -17.18 20.24 -13.70
N ILE A 679 -16.37 19.64 -12.81
CA ILE A 679 -16.30 18.19 -12.59
C ILE A 679 -17.57 17.55 -12.01
N TYR A 680 -18.50 18.35 -11.48
CA TYR A 680 -19.82 17.90 -10.99
C TYR A 680 -20.98 18.47 -11.81
N ASN A 681 -20.69 19.11 -12.94
CA ASN A 681 -21.70 19.66 -13.82
C ASN A 681 -22.12 18.64 -14.88
N ASN A 682 -23.41 18.66 -15.22
CA ASN A 682 -24.00 17.85 -16.29
C ASN A 682 -24.10 18.62 -17.63
N ARG A 683 -23.31 19.69 -17.79
CA ARG A 683 -23.32 20.60 -18.93
C ARG A 683 -22.06 21.45 -18.96
N LEU A 684 -21.70 21.91 -20.15
CA LEU A 684 -20.77 23.02 -20.36
C LEU A 684 -21.55 24.34 -20.44
N GLY A 685 -20.92 25.46 -20.09
CA GLY A 685 -21.52 26.79 -20.20
C GLY A 685 -20.90 27.61 -21.31
N ARG A 686 -21.68 28.42 -22.03
CA ARG A 686 -21.19 29.42 -22.99
C ARG A 686 -21.77 30.79 -22.65
N ILE A 687 -20.92 31.80 -22.50
CA ILE A 687 -21.35 33.17 -22.24
C ILE A 687 -20.64 34.16 -23.20
N PRO A 688 -21.37 35.08 -23.86
CA PRO A 688 -20.74 36.10 -24.69
C PRO A 688 -19.98 37.12 -23.83
N LEU A 689 -18.80 37.52 -24.30
CA LEU A 689 -17.99 38.56 -23.66
C LEU A 689 -18.06 39.84 -24.52
N PRO A 690 -18.73 40.91 -24.05
CA PRO A 690 -19.01 42.09 -24.89
C PRO A 690 -17.77 42.81 -25.44
N ASN A 691 -16.64 42.74 -24.73
CA ASN A 691 -15.40 43.47 -25.05
C ASN A 691 -14.24 42.53 -25.44
N ALA A 692 -14.50 41.24 -25.62
CA ALA A 692 -13.45 40.27 -25.97
C ALA A 692 -13.13 40.28 -27.46
N ASN A 693 -11.89 39.95 -27.81
CA ASN A 693 -11.48 39.82 -29.21
C ASN A 693 -12.18 38.60 -29.85
N SER A 694 -12.98 38.85 -30.89
CA SER A 694 -13.70 37.82 -31.63
C SER A 694 -12.81 36.85 -32.41
N ASN A 695 -11.54 37.20 -32.60
CA ASN A 695 -10.55 36.35 -33.27
C ASN A 695 -9.59 35.65 -32.28
N PHE A 696 -9.78 35.82 -30.97
CA PHE A 696 -8.88 35.20 -29.99
C PHE A 696 -9.07 33.68 -29.95
N VAL A 697 -7.96 32.96 -30.08
CA VAL A 697 -7.84 31.52 -29.95
C VAL A 697 -6.59 31.22 -29.13
N ASP A 698 -6.76 30.65 -27.93
CA ASP A 698 -5.65 30.38 -27.00
C ASP A 698 -4.60 29.42 -27.59
N ARG A 699 -5.01 28.52 -28.50
CA ARG A 699 -4.10 27.57 -29.15
C ARG A 699 -3.02 28.24 -30.00
N ASP A 700 -3.25 29.43 -30.53
CA ASP A 700 -2.26 30.09 -31.39
C ASP A 700 -0.96 30.42 -30.64
N PHE A 701 -1.03 30.50 -29.31
CA PHE A 701 0.13 30.60 -28.44
C PHE A 701 1.08 29.39 -28.56
N TYR A 702 0.55 28.21 -28.89
CA TYR A 702 1.31 26.96 -29.02
C TYR A 702 1.83 26.70 -30.43
N LYS A 703 1.35 27.44 -31.45
CA LYS A 703 1.82 27.31 -32.84
C LYS A 703 3.15 28.04 -33.08
N ALA A 704 3.44 29.08 -32.32
CA ALA A 704 4.62 29.94 -32.52
C ALA A 704 5.96 29.30 -32.09
N GLY A 705 5.95 28.14 -31.42
CA GLY A 705 7.17 27.46 -30.92
C GLY A 705 7.76 26.38 -31.85
N HIS A 706 7.16 26.14 -33.02
CA HIS A 706 7.61 25.11 -33.98
C HIS A 706 8.26 25.67 -35.26
N GLN A 707 8.74 26.92 -35.25
CA GLN A 707 9.58 27.48 -36.32
C GLN A 707 11.07 27.43 -35.97
#